data_AF-A0A8J5UHI3-F1
#
_entry.id   AF-A0A8J5UHI3-F1
#
_cell.length_a   1.000
_cell.length_b   1.000
_cell.length_c   1.000
_cell.angle_alpha   90.00
_cell.angle_beta   90.00
_cell.angle_gamma   90.00
#
_symmetry.space_group_name_H-M   'P 1'
#
loop_
_entity.id
_entity.type
_entity.pdbx_description
1 polymer ?
#
loop_
_entity_poly.entity_id
_entity_poly.type
_entity_poly.pdbx_seq_one_letter_code
_entity_poly.pdbx_strand_id
1 'polypeptide(L)'
;MPLPSRASSTPKISKACVPCRTRKIKCNAAVVGLPCGSCVSRECPDECVLSARKRRTVKVRNAEAPRSRKNIPDTNGSVLSPRQQQLPTNVSRQTTDSSHSDPVEESIHASHTGSSLRNDTPHSRDRRPPGQAQADLLYLNILQDTVNDTSAAQTDASDHQSNDEPDDSFNSQIHHWNPPPQLDDVDNEYLAKKKVFELPPPRFMDDIVKAYFDYVHPFAPILNRTDFIQSYRSGTCCLFLLHAVAAAASLYVTHDVLLGCGYPDRSTAQASFFSKAKLFHDFHCQGDPLSMLQGSMILGAIILDHPSDRDFQYWFHNSVRRASKMGVQNACLRDDGSQKLYRRIWWVLHNRDIFHFFINTQNMRLLANAPPIRPLTEADWETEDIEQWSGILSPISQAQRVSLIAQCELAQIFGNVMSVVTSSTPSAEEIHKRILPLDAWRTSLPDRMQLMASFADGEIYHLEALTTSYRFECIMCRLLRRGRWQMSDGGLREWAQQRFRSAIFELDTIVKRVMINNTIQKLPTTFITTITALLALHIESALDAAESSLIRSMARISVQHTMLALDQIRDTPAIKRALPAFEIVLSKNKLYPTSSSDTEQINTMQAISQDQTLSDGHILQPAQADMTLPQDDQSFLYGDFIGFDFLDRWQMEQLDFTGIY
;
A
#
# COMPACT_ATOMS: atom_id res chain seq x y z
N MET A 1 -16.73 -68.23 31.77
CA MET A 1 -16.89 -66.76 31.65
C MET A 1 -16.83 -66.16 33.05
N PRO A 2 -16.08 -65.08 33.30
CA PRO A 2 -15.95 -63.88 32.46
C PRO A 2 -14.52 -63.58 31.96
N LEU A 3 -14.43 -62.73 30.92
CA LEU A 3 -13.19 -62.24 30.29
C LEU A 3 -12.73 -60.91 30.93
N PRO A 4 -11.42 -60.59 30.95
CA PRO A 4 -10.88 -59.42 31.64
C PRO A 4 -11.02 -58.11 30.84
N SER A 5 -11.21 -57.03 31.59
CA SER A 5 -11.37 -55.64 31.14
C SER A 5 -10.12 -55.09 30.41
N ARG A 6 -10.37 -54.46 29.26
CA ARG A 6 -9.40 -53.79 28.37
C ARG A 6 -8.78 -52.57 29.07
N ALA A 7 -7.45 -52.54 29.16
CA ALA A 7 -6.68 -51.42 29.71
C ALA A 7 -6.78 -50.18 28.79
N SER A 8 -7.15 -49.03 29.37
CA SER A 8 -7.12 -47.72 28.72
C SER A 8 -5.69 -47.23 28.53
N SER A 9 -5.27 -46.94 27.30
CA SER A 9 -3.98 -46.32 27.00
C SER A 9 -3.96 -44.87 27.50
N THR A 10 -3.13 -44.60 28.50
CA THR A 10 -2.92 -43.24 29.02
C THR A 10 -2.11 -42.38 28.03
N PRO A 11 -2.44 -41.09 27.87
CA PRO A 11 -1.71 -40.19 26.99
C PRO A 11 -0.25 -40.06 27.44
N LYS A 12 0.70 -40.23 26.50
CA LYS A 12 2.14 -40.13 26.78
C LYS A 12 2.49 -38.71 27.24
N ILE A 13 2.80 -38.57 28.53
CA ILE A 13 3.27 -37.33 29.15
C ILE A 13 4.73 -37.12 28.75
N SER A 14 5.05 -36.14 27.91
CA SER A 14 6.43 -35.87 27.45
C SER A 14 7.20 -34.84 28.30
N LYS A 15 6.59 -34.32 29.38
CA LYS A 15 7.16 -33.22 30.19
C LYS A 15 7.24 -33.61 31.66
N ALA A 16 8.26 -33.07 32.35
CA ALA A 16 8.38 -33.17 33.79
C ALA A 16 7.29 -32.37 34.52
N CYS A 17 6.81 -32.87 35.65
CA CYS A 17 5.88 -32.14 36.53
C CYS A 17 6.54 -30.89 37.13
N VAL A 18 5.71 -29.94 37.59
CA VAL A 18 6.14 -28.65 38.14
C VAL A 18 7.12 -28.82 39.32
N PRO A 19 6.90 -29.72 40.31
CA PRO A 19 7.85 -29.91 41.41
C PRO A 19 9.21 -30.44 40.93
N CYS A 20 9.22 -31.48 40.10
CA CYS A 20 10.48 -32.06 39.59
C CYS A 20 11.25 -31.08 38.71
N ARG A 21 10.56 -30.28 37.89
CA ARG A 21 11.18 -29.24 37.06
C ARG A 21 11.79 -28.12 37.92
N THR A 22 11.07 -27.65 38.95
CA THR A 22 11.55 -26.62 39.87
C THR A 22 12.78 -27.09 40.63
N ARG A 23 12.79 -28.36 41.05
CA ARG A 23 13.91 -28.98 41.78
C ARG A 23 15.02 -29.52 40.86
N LYS A 24 14.86 -29.44 39.53
CA LYS A 24 15.79 -29.96 38.52
C LYS A 24 16.17 -31.44 38.71
N ILE A 25 15.20 -32.29 39.08
CA ILE A 25 15.38 -33.74 39.25
C ILE A 25 14.65 -34.54 38.17
N LYS A 26 15.09 -35.78 37.93
CA LYS A 26 14.51 -36.66 36.90
C LYS A 26 13.05 -36.99 37.23
N CYS A 27 12.14 -36.64 36.33
CA CYS A 27 10.72 -36.92 36.46
C CYS A 27 10.37 -38.17 35.64
N ASN A 28 9.78 -39.19 36.28
CA ASN A 28 9.30 -40.40 35.62
C ASN A 28 7.79 -40.39 35.34
N ALA A 29 7.15 -39.21 35.34
CA ALA A 29 5.72 -39.05 35.06
C ALA A 29 5.31 -39.62 33.68
N ALA A 30 6.23 -39.63 32.72
CA ALA A 30 6.05 -40.23 31.40
C ALA A 30 5.85 -41.75 31.42
N VAL A 31 6.36 -42.43 32.47
CA VAL A 31 6.39 -43.89 32.61
C VAL A 31 5.39 -44.37 33.65
N VAL A 32 5.31 -43.69 34.79
CA VAL A 32 4.50 -44.10 35.95
C VAL A 32 3.16 -43.36 36.02
N GLY A 33 2.99 -42.29 35.22
CA GLY A 33 1.86 -41.37 35.34
C GLY A 33 2.04 -40.34 36.45
N LEU A 34 0.98 -39.56 36.71
CA LEU A 34 0.93 -38.63 37.84
C LEU A 34 0.12 -39.28 38.98
N PRO A 35 0.59 -39.22 40.23
CA PRO A 35 1.82 -38.57 40.68
C PRO A 35 3.09 -39.36 40.31
N CYS A 36 4.18 -38.66 39.99
CA CYS A 36 5.44 -39.30 39.63
C CYS A 36 6.17 -39.87 40.86
N GLY A 37 7.02 -40.88 40.67
CA GLY A 37 7.70 -41.58 41.77
C GLY A 37 8.58 -40.68 42.64
N SER A 38 9.21 -39.65 42.06
CA SER A 38 9.99 -38.67 42.83
C SER A 38 9.12 -37.72 43.69
N CYS A 39 7.86 -37.50 43.32
CA CYS A 39 6.91 -36.73 44.13
C CYS A 39 6.30 -37.60 45.22
N VAL A 40 6.03 -38.88 44.93
CA VAL A 40 5.56 -39.85 45.93
C VAL A 40 6.62 -40.11 47.00
N SER A 41 7.88 -40.33 46.62
CA SER A 41 8.99 -40.60 47.56
C SER A 41 9.34 -39.40 48.45
N ARG A 42 8.78 -38.23 48.17
CA ARG A 42 9.04 -36.98 48.90
C ARG A 42 7.78 -36.44 49.56
N GLU A 43 6.75 -37.28 49.68
CA GLU A 43 5.49 -36.99 50.37
C GLU A 43 4.79 -35.74 49.82
N CYS A 44 4.93 -35.47 48.51
CA CYS A 44 4.23 -34.39 47.81
C CYS A 44 3.50 -34.87 46.53
N PRO A 45 2.66 -35.92 46.59
CA PRO A 45 1.93 -36.42 45.42
C PRO A 45 0.90 -35.42 44.90
N ASP A 46 0.25 -34.65 45.78
CA ASP A 46 -0.84 -33.74 45.44
C ASP A 46 -0.38 -32.51 44.63
N GLU A 47 0.90 -32.15 44.75
CA GLU A 47 1.51 -31.05 43.98
C GLU A 47 2.04 -31.52 42.60
N CYS A 48 1.90 -32.80 42.27
CA CYS A 48 2.45 -33.39 41.06
C CYS A 48 1.61 -33.06 39.82
N VAL A 49 1.67 -31.81 39.36
CA VAL A 49 0.90 -31.31 38.21
C VAL A 49 1.80 -30.90 37.03
N LEU A 50 1.26 -30.95 35.82
CA LEU A 50 1.92 -30.43 34.61
C LEU A 50 1.51 -28.96 34.40
N SER A 51 2.45 -28.12 33.99
CA SER A 51 2.17 -26.70 33.72
C SER A 51 1.25 -26.54 32.50
N ALA A 52 0.08 -25.92 32.69
CA ALA A 52 -0.77 -25.45 31.60
C ALA A 52 -0.20 -24.17 30.95
N ARG A 53 -0.40 -23.98 29.64
CA ARG A 53 0.09 -22.81 28.88
C ARG A 53 -0.92 -21.66 29.01
N LYS A 54 -0.54 -20.54 29.64
CA LYS A 54 -1.36 -19.31 29.67
C LYS A 54 -1.39 -18.66 28.27
N ARG A 55 -2.59 -18.52 27.67
CA ARG A 55 -2.85 -17.60 26.54
C ARG A 55 -2.63 -16.16 27.02
N ARG A 56 -1.94 -15.34 26.24
CA ARG A 56 -1.64 -13.92 26.52
C ARG A 56 -2.90 -13.07 26.27
N THR A 57 -3.49 -12.52 27.31
CA THR A 57 -4.49 -11.43 27.23
C THR A 57 -3.77 -10.08 27.25
N VAL A 58 -4.08 -9.21 26.30
CA VAL A 58 -3.59 -7.84 26.19
C VAL A 58 -4.31 -6.95 27.22
N LYS A 59 -3.55 -6.18 28.02
CA LYS A 59 -4.07 -5.29 29.06
C LYS A 59 -4.24 -3.87 28.50
N VAL A 60 -5.49 -3.40 28.48
CA VAL A 60 -5.89 -2.00 28.28
C VAL A 60 -5.43 -1.16 29.48
N ARG A 61 -4.99 0.07 29.24
CA ARG A 61 -4.47 1.01 30.25
C ARG A 61 -5.31 2.28 30.20
N ASN A 62 -5.99 2.63 31.28
CA ASN A 62 -6.52 3.97 31.54
C ASN A 62 -6.26 4.37 33.02
N ALA A 63 -6.08 5.67 33.23
CA ALA A 63 -5.69 6.42 34.44
C ALA A 63 -6.69 6.25 35.62
N GLU A 64 -6.45 6.63 36.89
CA GLU A 64 -5.77 7.81 37.47
C GLU A 64 -5.65 7.68 39.02
N ALA A 65 -4.97 8.64 39.68
CA ALA A 65 -5.00 9.04 41.13
C ALA A 65 -3.81 8.61 42.08
N PRO A 66 -3.58 9.28 43.25
CA PRO A 66 -2.37 10.09 43.49
C PRO A 66 -1.56 9.81 44.80
N ARG A 67 -0.34 10.40 44.87
CA ARG A 67 0.49 10.82 46.04
C ARG A 67 0.77 9.87 47.23
N SER A 68 2.06 9.60 47.51
CA SER A 68 2.75 9.96 48.78
C SER A 68 4.27 9.65 48.74
N ARG A 69 5.06 10.55 49.32
CA ARG A 69 6.55 10.59 49.41
C ARG A 69 7.13 9.62 50.44
N LYS A 70 8.37 9.18 50.23
CA LYS A 70 9.50 9.29 51.20
C LYS A 70 10.87 9.17 50.51
N ASN A 71 11.82 9.93 51.05
CA ASN A 71 13.14 10.39 50.60
C ASN A 71 14.29 9.36 50.83
N ILE A 72 15.25 9.18 49.89
CA ILE A 72 16.69 9.67 49.82
C ILE A 72 17.71 8.79 50.63
N PRO A 73 19.05 8.66 50.34
CA PRO A 73 19.94 8.97 49.17
C PRO A 73 20.94 7.86 48.70
N ASP A 74 21.48 8.07 47.49
CA ASP A 74 22.86 7.93 46.93
C ASP A 74 23.92 6.97 47.51
N THR A 75 24.62 6.23 46.61
CA THR A 75 26.09 6.37 46.41
C THR A 75 26.66 5.62 45.17
N ASN A 76 27.29 6.40 44.29
CA ASN A 76 28.47 6.25 43.40
C ASN A 76 29.10 4.90 42.95
N GLY A 77 29.48 4.92 41.65
CA GLY A 77 30.76 4.44 41.07
C GLY A 77 30.74 3.06 40.37
N SER A 78 31.43 2.75 39.26
CA SER A 78 32.19 3.46 38.21
C SER A 78 32.89 2.38 37.35
N VAL A 79 32.73 2.45 36.02
CA VAL A 79 33.64 2.10 34.89
C VAL A 79 34.26 0.67 34.75
N LEU A 80 34.12 0.07 33.55
CA LEU A 80 35.17 -0.44 32.61
C LEU A 80 34.79 -1.76 31.87
N SER A 81 34.75 -1.70 30.52
CA SER A 81 35.04 -2.80 29.56
C SER A 81 36.57 -3.10 29.54
N PRO A 82 37.16 -4.12 28.84
CA PRO A 82 36.66 -4.93 27.70
C PRO A 82 37.12 -6.43 27.60
N ARG A 83 36.64 -7.09 26.53
CA ARG A 83 37.30 -8.10 25.64
C ARG A 83 37.65 -9.55 26.09
N GLN A 84 37.08 -10.49 25.31
CA GLN A 84 37.71 -11.58 24.53
C GLN A 84 38.22 -12.90 25.17
N GLN A 85 38.08 -13.97 24.34
CA GLN A 85 38.73 -15.31 24.35
C GLN A 85 38.09 -16.36 25.30
N GLN A 86 37.94 -17.65 24.98
CA GLN A 86 38.52 -18.52 23.96
C GLN A 86 37.77 -19.88 23.91
N LEU A 87 37.98 -20.61 22.81
CA LEU A 87 37.69 -22.04 22.53
C LEU A 87 38.36 -23.02 23.56
N PRO A 88 37.99 -24.33 23.60
CA PRO A 88 38.68 -25.35 22.76
C PRO A 88 37.77 -26.52 22.28
N THR A 89 37.82 -26.97 21.02
CA THR A 89 38.70 -28.00 20.38
C THR A 89 38.74 -29.41 21.00
N ASN A 90 38.37 -30.42 20.20
CA ASN A 90 39.26 -31.52 19.74
C ASN A 90 38.54 -32.42 18.69
N VAL A 91 39.01 -32.53 17.43
CA VAL A 91 40.16 -33.34 16.88
C VAL A 91 39.67 -34.79 16.59
N SER A 92 39.84 -35.45 15.42
CA SER A 92 40.88 -35.47 14.37
C SER A 92 40.35 -36.26 13.14
N ARG A 93 40.60 -35.84 11.87
CA ARG A 93 41.65 -36.30 10.91
C ARG A 93 41.30 -37.61 10.15
N GLN A 94 41.61 -37.84 8.87
CA GLN A 94 42.55 -37.25 7.89
C GLN A 94 42.21 -37.81 6.47
N THR A 95 42.13 -36.99 5.41
CA THR A 95 43.05 -36.85 4.23
C THR A 95 43.06 -38.03 3.23
N THR A 96 43.07 -37.89 1.89
CA THR A 96 43.99 -37.13 1.01
C THR A 96 43.48 -36.99 -0.45
N ASP A 97 43.80 -35.84 -1.08
CA ASP A 97 44.35 -35.54 -2.43
C ASP A 97 43.73 -35.95 -3.80
N SER A 98 43.51 -34.88 -4.63
CA SER A 98 43.80 -34.62 -6.08
C SER A 98 43.69 -35.75 -7.14
N SER A 99 43.30 -35.56 -8.42
CA SER A 99 43.18 -34.43 -9.38
C SER A 99 42.55 -34.92 -10.71
N HIS A 100 41.91 -34.02 -11.47
CA HIS A 100 41.66 -33.96 -12.94
C HIS A 100 41.09 -35.15 -13.74
N SER A 101 40.00 -34.92 -14.50
CA SER A 101 39.83 -35.10 -15.97
C SER A 101 38.33 -35.24 -16.37
N ASP A 102 37.81 -34.37 -17.25
CA ASP A 102 36.61 -34.64 -18.11
C ASP A 102 37.09 -35.34 -19.41
N PRO A 103 36.25 -35.91 -20.33
CA PRO A 103 34.79 -35.75 -20.55
C PRO A 103 34.02 -37.07 -20.95
N VAL A 104 32.74 -36.93 -21.36
CA VAL A 104 31.98 -37.67 -22.43
C VAL A 104 30.57 -38.19 -22.04
N GLU A 105 29.68 -37.99 -23.00
CA GLU A 105 28.24 -38.28 -23.23
C GLU A 105 27.70 -39.72 -23.05
N GLU A 106 26.35 -39.80 -23.18
CA GLU A 106 25.43 -40.95 -23.44
C GLU A 106 24.88 -41.71 -22.21
N SER A 107 23.58 -41.59 -21.86
CA SER A 107 22.38 -42.30 -22.40
C SER A 107 22.42 -43.81 -22.03
N ILE A 108 21.40 -44.55 -21.59
CA ILE A 108 19.99 -44.77 -21.96
C ILE A 108 19.35 -45.62 -20.82
N HIS A 109 18.07 -45.43 -20.48
CA HIS A 109 17.06 -46.50 -20.54
C HIS A 109 15.64 -46.02 -20.17
N ALA A 110 14.85 -45.85 -21.23
CA ALA A 110 13.40 -45.83 -21.23
C ALA A 110 12.85 -47.26 -21.31
N SER A 111 11.61 -47.44 -20.87
CA SER A 111 10.74 -48.53 -21.30
C SER A 111 9.29 -48.03 -21.36
N HIS A 112 8.81 -47.80 -22.57
CA HIS A 112 7.41 -47.64 -22.91
C HIS A 112 6.75 -49.00 -23.19
N THR A 113 5.46 -49.10 -22.94
CA THR A 113 4.41 -49.76 -23.76
C THR A 113 3.09 -49.62 -22.98
N GLY A 114 1.91 -49.27 -23.50
CA GLY A 114 1.43 -48.99 -24.85
C GLY A 114 -0.10 -49.14 -24.88
N SER A 115 -0.81 -48.01 -25.06
CA SER A 115 -2.11 -47.77 -25.71
C SER A 115 -3.32 -48.73 -25.57
N SER A 116 -4.48 -48.16 -25.23
CA SER A 116 -5.68 -48.30 -26.08
C SER A 116 -6.62 -47.10 -25.92
N LEU A 117 -6.92 -46.45 -27.05
CA LEU A 117 -7.92 -45.39 -27.23
C LEU A 117 -9.31 -46.01 -27.40
N ARG A 118 -10.32 -45.47 -26.71
CA ARG A 118 -11.68 -45.30 -27.25
C ARG A 118 -12.32 -44.01 -26.72
N ASN A 119 -12.88 -43.27 -27.67
CA ASN A 119 -13.69 -42.06 -27.50
C ASN A 119 -14.93 -42.32 -26.64
N ASP A 120 -15.29 -41.35 -25.79
CA ASP A 120 -16.66 -40.87 -25.64
C ASP A 120 -16.69 -39.43 -25.07
N THR A 121 -17.75 -38.73 -25.46
CA THR A 121 -18.07 -37.29 -25.46
C THR A 121 -18.10 -36.58 -24.09
N PRO A 122 -18.11 -35.23 -24.03
CA PRO A 122 -17.79 -34.47 -22.83
C PRO A 122 -18.99 -34.35 -21.89
N HIS A 123 -18.91 -34.96 -20.70
CA HIS A 123 -19.81 -34.63 -19.60
C HIS A 123 -19.32 -33.36 -18.88
N SER A 124 -20.22 -32.38 -18.87
CA SER A 124 -20.19 -31.11 -18.15
C SER A 124 -19.51 -31.23 -16.79
N ARG A 125 -18.37 -30.55 -16.62
CA ARG A 125 -17.78 -30.32 -15.29
C ARG A 125 -18.57 -29.22 -14.60
N ASP A 126 -19.18 -29.58 -13.48
CA ASP A 126 -19.79 -28.67 -12.52
C ASP A 126 -18.90 -27.44 -12.27
N ARG A 127 -19.45 -26.28 -12.60
CA ARG A 127 -18.89 -24.98 -12.24
C ARG A 127 -19.03 -24.81 -10.73
N ARG A 128 -17.96 -25.06 -9.96
CA ARG A 128 -17.86 -24.47 -8.61
C ARG A 128 -17.58 -22.98 -8.76
N PRO A 129 -18.39 -22.08 -8.17
CA PRO A 129 -18.08 -20.66 -8.13
C PRO A 129 -16.80 -20.43 -7.30
N PRO A 130 -15.96 -19.45 -7.65
CA PRO A 130 -14.75 -19.10 -6.89
C PRO A 130 -15.17 -18.40 -5.59
N GLY A 131 -15.50 -19.18 -4.56
CA GLY A 131 -15.94 -18.66 -3.25
C GLY A 131 -15.73 -19.59 -2.06
N GLN A 132 -15.36 -20.85 -2.25
CA GLN A 132 -15.05 -21.73 -1.11
C GLN A 132 -13.65 -21.40 -0.57
N ALA A 133 -13.62 -20.80 0.62
CA ALA A 133 -12.40 -20.58 1.38
C ALA A 133 -11.71 -21.92 1.66
N GLN A 134 -10.59 -22.17 0.99
CA GLN A 134 -9.71 -23.30 1.26
C GLN A 134 -9.17 -23.18 2.70
N ALA A 135 -9.05 -24.30 3.42
CA ALA A 135 -8.64 -24.25 4.83
C ALA A 135 -7.21 -23.70 4.95
N ASP A 136 -7.01 -22.67 5.77
CA ASP A 136 -5.71 -21.96 5.90
C ASP A 136 -4.59 -22.81 6.56
N LEU A 137 -4.90 -24.01 7.05
CA LEU A 137 -3.94 -24.88 7.72
C LEU A 137 -3.61 -26.07 6.82
N LEU A 138 -2.32 -26.24 6.50
CA LEU A 138 -1.82 -27.30 5.62
C LEU A 138 -2.34 -28.69 6.00
N TYR A 139 -2.42 -29.01 7.29
CA TYR A 139 -2.95 -30.30 7.71
C TYR A 139 -4.46 -30.44 7.43
N LEU A 140 -5.24 -29.36 7.47
CA LEU A 140 -6.66 -29.40 7.08
C LEU A 140 -6.80 -29.59 5.57
N ASN A 141 -5.95 -28.96 4.75
CA ASN A 141 -5.94 -29.20 3.30
C ASN A 141 -5.54 -30.65 3.00
N ILE A 142 -4.48 -31.16 3.63
CA ILE A 142 -4.07 -32.57 3.47
C ILE A 142 -5.20 -33.52 3.90
N LEU A 143 -5.89 -33.22 5.00
CA LEU A 143 -7.04 -34.00 5.48
C LEU A 143 -8.23 -33.89 4.53
N GLN A 144 -8.47 -32.71 3.96
CA GLN A 144 -9.56 -32.48 3.02
C GLN A 144 -9.28 -33.12 1.66
N ASP A 145 -8.03 -33.13 1.20
CA ASP A 145 -7.60 -33.84 -0.01
C ASP A 145 -7.72 -35.36 0.19
N THR A 146 -7.30 -35.87 1.35
CA THR A 146 -7.48 -37.30 1.67
C THR A 146 -8.94 -37.71 1.80
N VAL A 147 -9.81 -36.84 2.31
CA VAL A 147 -11.27 -37.07 2.39
C VAL A 147 -11.93 -36.94 1.01
N ASN A 148 -11.54 -35.96 0.19
CA ASN A 148 -12.07 -35.78 -1.17
C ASN A 148 -11.69 -36.95 -2.09
N ASP A 149 -10.49 -37.52 -1.93
CA ASP A 149 -10.07 -38.75 -2.61
C ASP A 149 -10.89 -39.98 -2.16
N THR A 150 -11.50 -39.95 -0.97
CA THR A 150 -12.43 -40.99 -0.50
C THR A 150 -13.90 -40.71 -0.82
N SER A 151 -14.25 -39.48 -1.19
CA SER A 151 -15.64 -39.01 -1.35
C SER A 151 -16.12 -38.95 -2.81
N ALA A 152 -15.33 -39.41 -3.79
CA ALA A 152 -15.72 -39.51 -5.19
C ALA A 152 -16.79 -40.59 -5.49
N ALA A 153 -17.47 -41.10 -4.46
CA ALA A 153 -18.58 -42.04 -4.58
C ALA A 153 -19.67 -41.70 -3.55
N GLN A 154 -20.45 -40.65 -3.82
CA GLN A 154 -21.87 -40.50 -3.46
C GLN A 154 -22.34 -39.06 -3.75
N THR A 155 -23.13 -38.90 -4.80
CA THR A 155 -23.98 -37.73 -5.05
C THR A 155 -25.42 -38.17 -4.87
N ASP A 156 -26.18 -37.46 -4.05
CA ASP A 156 -27.64 -37.45 -4.11
C ASP A 156 -28.17 -36.02 -3.96
N ALA A 157 -29.28 -35.80 -4.66
CA ALA A 157 -29.88 -34.51 -5.01
C ALA A 157 -30.60 -33.82 -3.84
N SER A 158 -30.71 -32.48 -3.92
CA SER A 158 -31.78 -31.73 -3.25
C SER A 158 -32.16 -30.50 -4.07
N ASP A 159 -33.46 -30.42 -4.38
CA ASP A 159 -34.17 -29.32 -5.03
C ASP A 159 -34.35 -28.13 -4.08
N HIS A 160 -34.23 -26.90 -4.60
CA HIS A 160 -34.79 -25.71 -3.98
C HIS A 160 -35.54 -24.86 -5.01
N GLN A 161 -36.84 -24.70 -4.79
CA GLN A 161 -37.73 -23.79 -5.52
C GLN A 161 -37.54 -22.34 -5.05
N SER A 162 -37.43 -21.43 -6.02
CA SER A 162 -37.50 -19.97 -5.85
C SER A 162 -38.92 -19.47 -6.09
N ASN A 163 -39.45 -18.66 -5.17
CA ASN A 163 -40.64 -17.83 -5.42
C ASN A 163 -40.21 -16.35 -5.36
N ASP A 164 -40.44 -15.63 -6.47
CA ASP A 164 -40.36 -14.18 -6.56
C ASP A 164 -41.78 -13.59 -6.67
N GLU A 165 -42.04 -12.50 -5.95
CA GLU A 165 -43.13 -11.55 -6.20
C GLU A 165 -42.55 -10.12 -6.03
N PRO A 166 -42.82 -9.16 -6.93
CA PRO A 166 -42.29 -7.81 -6.85
C PRO A 166 -43.27 -6.86 -6.15
N ASP A 167 -42.80 -6.03 -5.22
CA ASP A 167 -43.57 -4.88 -4.75
C ASP A 167 -42.71 -3.60 -4.62
N ASP A 168 -43.38 -2.49 -4.92
CA ASP A 168 -42.88 -1.22 -5.42
C ASP A 168 -42.90 -0.17 -4.30
N SER A 169 -41.73 0.39 -3.91
CA SER A 169 -41.64 1.73 -3.28
C SER A 169 -40.19 2.14 -2.99
N PHE A 170 -39.66 3.09 -3.77
CA PHE A 170 -38.31 3.66 -3.66
C PHE A 170 -38.04 4.39 -2.32
N ASN A 171 -39.06 4.65 -1.50
CA ASN A 171 -38.89 5.31 -0.20
C ASN A 171 -38.78 4.33 0.99
N SER A 172 -39.01 3.03 0.78
CA SER A 172 -38.96 1.98 1.82
C SER A 172 -37.70 1.11 1.75
N GLN A 173 -36.88 1.25 0.70
CA GLN A 173 -35.74 0.37 0.39
C GLN A 173 -34.42 0.72 1.12
N ILE A 174 -34.45 1.62 2.09
CA ILE A 174 -33.27 1.99 2.90
C ILE A 174 -32.95 0.93 3.99
N HIS A 175 -33.79 -0.11 4.16
CA HIS A 175 -33.62 -1.13 5.20
C HIS A 175 -32.93 -2.45 4.78
N HIS A 176 -32.55 -2.63 3.51
CA HIS A 176 -31.90 -3.87 3.03
C HIS A 176 -30.38 -3.78 2.88
N TRP A 177 -29.76 -2.70 3.36
CA TRP A 177 -28.31 -2.48 3.25
C TRP A 177 -27.56 -3.27 4.33
N ASN A 178 -27.29 -4.54 4.05
CA ASN A 178 -26.70 -5.54 4.95
C ASN A 178 -27.51 -5.75 6.26
N PRO A 179 -27.97 -6.98 6.58
CA PRO A 179 -28.43 -7.25 7.94
C PRO A 179 -27.31 -6.86 8.92
N PRO A 180 -27.64 -6.28 10.11
CA PRO A 180 -26.64 -5.88 11.06
C PRO A 180 -25.68 -7.04 11.28
N PRO A 181 -24.37 -6.79 11.19
CA PRO A 181 -23.38 -7.84 11.36
C PRO A 181 -23.68 -8.59 12.66
N GLN A 182 -23.42 -9.91 12.72
CA GLN A 182 -23.61 -10.73 13.92
C GLN A 182 -22.59 -10.35 15.01
N LEU A 183 -22.66 -9.09 15.45
CA LEU A 183 -21.90 -8.47 16.51
C LEU A 183 -22.76 -8.47 17.77
N ASP A 184 -22.11 -8.30 18.90
CA ASP A 184 -22.84 -8.09 20.14
C ASP A 184 -23.57 -6.72 20.14
N ASP A 185 -24.49 -6.55 21.09
CA ASP A 185 -25.31 -5.34 21.18
C ASP A 185 -24.47 -4.08 21.43
N VAL A 186 -23.31 -4.21 22.09
CA VAL A 186 -22.43 -3.09 22.44
C VAL A 186 -21.73 -2.57 21.19
N ASP A 187 -21.19 -3.47 20.38
CA ASP A 187 -20.55 -3.15 19.11
C ASP A 187 -21.58 -2.56 18.13
N ASN A 188 -22.79 -3.12 18.07
CA ASN A 188 -23.88 -2.57 17.26
C ASN A 188 -24.30 -1.16 17.70
N GLU A 189 -24.46 -0.92 19.00
CA GLU A 189 -24.77 0.41 19.54
C GLU A 189 -23.65 1.42 19.24
N TYR A 190 -22.39 1.01 19.39
CA TYR A 190 -21.23 1.83 19.06
C TYR A 190 -21.22 2.22 17.57
N LEU A 191 -21.40 1.24 16.68
CA LEU A 191 -21.44 1.46 15.23
C LEU A 191 -22.62 2.35 14.82
N ALA A 192 -23.79 2.16 15.42
CA ALA A 192 -24.96 3.02 15.22
C ALA A 192 -24.68 4.46 15.66
N LYS A 193 -24.07 4.68 16.84
CA LYS A 193 -23.65 6.02 17.29
C LYS A 193 -22.62 6.67 16.38
N LYS A 194 -21.78 5.88 15.72
CA LYS A 194 -20.83 6.34 14.68
C LYS A 194 -21.49 6.58 13.32
N LYS A 195 -22.80 6.34 13.18
CA LYS A 195 -23.60 6.53 11.96
C LYS A 195 -23.03 5.78 10.76
N VAL A 196 -22.50 4.56 10.99
CA VAL A 196 -21.92 3.74 9.91
C VAL A 196 -23.00 3.11 9.04
N PHE A 197 -24.20 2.89 9.58
CA PHE A 197 -25.35 2.34 8.85
C PHE A 197 -26.17 3.41 8.11
N GLU A 198 -25.82 4.69 8.28
CA GLU A 198 -26.50 5.82 7.65
C GLU A 198 -25.74 6.29 6.40
N LEU A 199 -26.47 6.45 5.31
CA LEU A 199 -26.00 7.08 4.08
C LEU A 199 -26.56 8.53 3.97
N PRO A 200 -25.85 9.42 3.26
CA PRO A 200 -26.40 10.72 2.88
C PRO A 200 -27.73 10.61 2.12
N PRO A 201 -28.50 11.72 2.04
CA PRO A 201 -29.74 11.75 1.29
C PRO A 201 -29.57 11.27 -0.17
N PRO A 202 -30.55 10.55 -0.76
CA PRO A 202 -30.39 9.88 -2.05
C PRO A 202 -29.86 10.77 -3.19
N ARG A 203 -30.34 12.01 -3.29
CA ARG A 203 -29.86 12.96 -4.31
C ARG A 203 -28.34 13.18 -4.26
N PHE A 204 -27.80 13.32 -3.04
CA PHE A 204 -26.38 13.59 -2.85
C PHE A 204 -25.55 12.31 -2.98
N MET A 205 -26.12 11.16 -2.61
CA MET A 205 -25.51 9.87 -2.90
C MET A 205 -25.43 9.58 -4.39
N ASP A 206 -26.44 9.93 -5.17
CA ASP A 206 -26.41 9.82 -6.64
C ASP A 206 -25.28 10.67 -7.23
N ASP A 207 -25.11 11.92 -6.76
CA ASP A 207 -24.02 12.80 -7.17
C ASP A 207 -22.64 12.23 -6.79
N ILE A 208 -22.51 11.64 -5.59
CA ILE A 208 -21.29 10.98 -5.12
C ILE A 208 -20.96 9.76 -5.99
N VAL A 209 -21.94 8.90 -6.26
CA VAL A 209 -21.76 7.70 -7.07
C VAL A 209 -21.40 8.08 -8.51
N LYS A 210 -22.06 9.10 -9.07
CA LYS A 210 -21.72 9.66 -10.37
C LYS A 210 -20.28 10.15 -10.41
N ALA A 211 -19.87 10.95 -9.42
CA ALA A 211 -18.51 11.45 -9.32
C ALA A 211 -17.45 10.33 -9.21
N TYR A 212 -17.76 9.23 -8.51
CA TYR A 212 -16.88 8.06 -8.51
C TYR A 212 -16.67 7.50 -9.92
N PHE A 213 -17.74 7.28 -10.68
CA PHE A 213 -17.66 6.72 -12.03
C PHE A 213 -17.06 7.67 -13.05
N ASP A 214 -17.21 8.98 -12.86
CA ASP A 214 -16.67 9.99 -13.77
C ASP A 214 -15.18 10.29 -13.49
N TYR A 215 -14.72 10.24 -12.23
CA TYR A 215 -13.38 10.72 -11.85
C TYR A 215 -12.45 9.69 -11.20
N VAL A 216 -12.98 8.62 -10.60
CA VAL A 216 -12.17 7.59 -9.91
C VAL A 216 -12.07 6.32 -10.72
N HIS A 217 -13.22 5.77 -11.15
CA HIS A 217 -13.31 4.53 -11.92
C HIS A 217 -12.45 4.53 -13.20
N PRO A 218 -12.31 5.64 -13.97
CA PRO A 218 -11.51 5.62 -15.19
C PRO A 218 -10.02 5.30 -14.97
N PHE A 219 -9.48 5.56 -13.78
CA PHE A 219 -8.08 5.28 -13.44
C PHE A 219 -7.90 3.97 -12.66
N ALA A 220 -8.99 3.42 -12.12
CA ALA A 220 -9.01 2.13 -11.41
C ALA A 220 -10.37 1.42 -11.60
N PRO A 221 -10.66 0.86 -12.80
CA PRO A 221 -11.97 0.31 -13.15
C PRO A 221 -12.19 -1.09 -12.57
N ILE A 222 -12.23 -1.15 -11.24
CA ILE A 222 -12.32 -2.38 -10.45
C ILE A 222 -13.75 -2.82 -10.15
N LEU A 223 -14.75 -2.04 -10.59
CA LEU A 223 -16.17 -2.33 -10.46
C LEU A 223 -16.78 -2.61 -11.84
N ASN A 224 -17.73 -3.55 -11.91
CA ASN A 224 -18.70 -3.59 -13.00
C ASN A 224 -19.71 -2.47 -12.74
N ARG A 225 -19.85 -1.54 -13.69
CA ARG A 225 -20.65 -0.31 -13.50
C ARG A 225 -22.13 -0.65 -13.42
N THR A 226 -22.62 -1.49 -14.32
CA THR A 226 -24.04 -1.89 -14.38
C THR A 226 -24.44 -2.69 -13.15
N ASP A 227 -23.68 -3.72 -12.78
CA ASP A 227 -23.98 -4.54 -11.59
C ASP A 227 -23.96 -3.70 -10.31
N PHE A 228 -22.99 -2.79 -10.19
CA PHE A 228 -22.90 -1.89 -9.06
C PHE A 228 -24.12 -0.96 -8.98
N ILE A 229 -24.48 -0.28 -10.07
CA ILE A 229 -25.63 0.62 -10.08
C ILE A 229 -26.92 -0.12 -9.81
N GLN A 230 -27.10 -1.33 -10.36
CA GLN A 230 -28.26 -2.16 -10.07
C GLN A 230 -28.35 -2.46 -8.57
N SER A 231 -27.26 -2.92 -7.95
CA SER A 231 -27.21 -3.20 -6.50
C SER A 231 -27.42 -1.95 -5.63
N TYR A 232 -26.91 -0.80 -6.08
CA TYR A 232 -27.08 0.50 -5.42
C TYR A 232 -28.54 0.94 -5.46
N ARG A 233 -29.19 0.82 -6.62
CA ARG A 233 -30.61 1.18 -6.81
C ARG A 233 -31.56 0.23 -6.07
N SER A 234 -31.23 -1.05 -5.97
CA SER A 234 -32.02 -2.03 -5.21
C SER A 234 -31.77 -2.01 -3.70
N GLY A 235 -30.80 -1.21 -3.22
CA GLY A 235 -30.46 -1.13 -1.79
C GLY A 235 -29.73 -2.36 -1.24
N THR A 236 -29.12 -3.18 -2.10
CA THR A 236 -28.42 -4.42 -1.73
C THR A 236 -26.89 -4.29 -1.79
N CYS A 237 -26.37 -3.13 -2.19
CA CYS A 237 -24.93 -2.88 -2.26
C CYS A 237 -24.29 -2.89 -0.86
N CYS A 238 -23.08 -3.44 -0.76
CA CYS A 238 -22.35 -3.53 0.49
C CYS A 238 -21.99 -2.14 1.04
N LEU A 239 -22.41 -1.82 2.27
CA LEU A 239 -22.14 -0.52 2.91
C LEU A 239 -20.65 -0.19 3.03
N PHE A 240 -19.80 -1.20 3.26
CA PHE A 240 -18.34 -1.01 3.24
C PHE A 240 -17.86 -0.43 1.92
N LEU A 241 -18.34 -0.99 0.80
CA LEU A 241 -17.96 -0.57 -0.54
C LEU A 241 -18.49 0.83 -0.83
N LEU A 242 -19.73 1.14 -0.45
CA LEU A 242 -20.29 2.49 -0.64
C LEU A 242 -19.55 3.56 0.13
N HIS A 243 -19.20 3.32 1.40
CA HIS A 243 -18.44 4.29 2.17
C HIS A 243 -17.05 4.48 1.57
N ALA A 244 -16.43 3.42 1.05
CA ALA A 244 -15.17 3.55 0.31
C ALA A 244 -15.33 4.37 -0.98
N VAL A 245 -16.37 4.10 -1.78
CA VAL A 245 -16.74 4.86 -2.98
C VAL A 245 -16.98 6.34 -2.63
N ALA A 246 -17.75 6.62 -1.59
CA ALA A 246 -18.04 7.97 -1.13
C ALA A 246 -16.80 8.71 -0.63
N ALA A 247 -15.92 8.02 0.10
CA ALA A 247 -14.66 8.58 0.55
C ALA A 247 -13.77 9.00 -0.64
N ALA A 248 -13.64 8.15 -1.66
CA ALA A 248 -12.87 8.48 -2.86
C ALA A 248 -13.51 9.61 -3.68
N ALA A 249 -14.83 9.57 -3.87
CA ALA A 249 -15.57 10.53 -4.69
C ALA A 249 -15.72 11.92 -4.05
N SER A 250 -15.62 12.02 -2.72
CA SER A 250 -15.74 13.29 -1.99
C SER A 250 -14.76 14.39 -2.45
N LEU A 251 -13.65 14.00 -3.11
CA LEU A 251 -12.69 14.92 -3.72
C LEU A 251 -13.26 15.67 -4.94
N TYR A 252 -14.25 15.09 -5.63
CA TYR A 252 -14.69 15.54 -6.95
C TYR A 252 -16.12 16.11 -6.98
N VAL A 253 -16.89 15.95 -5.90
CA VAL A 253 -18.25 16.51 -5.81
C VAL A 253 -18.23 18.03 -5.57
N THR A 254 -19.32 18.73 -5.81
CA THR A 254 -19.39 20.18 -5.55
C THR A 254 -19.48 20.48 -4.04
N HIS A 255 -19.22 21.73 -3.65
CA HIS A 255 -19.36 22.15 -2.26
C HIS A 255 -20.80 21.98 -1.74
N ASP A 256 -21.81 22.24 -2.57
CA ASP A 256 -23.22 22.07 -2.22
C ASP A 256 -23.57 20.61 -1.88
N VAL A 257 -22.98 19.64 -2.60
CA VAL A 257 -23.15 18.21 -2.30
C VAL A 257 -22.54 17.86 -0.95
N LEU A 258 -21.37 18.43 -0.61
CA LEU A 258 -20.72 18.20 0.70
C LEU A 258 -21.57 18.75 1.84
N LEU A 259 -22.04 19.99 1.73
CA LEU A 259 -22.94 20.60 2.71
C LEU A 259 -24.25 19.81 2.83
N GLY A 260 -24.76 19.36 1.70
CA GLY A 260 -25.92 18.46 1.61
C GLY A 260 -25.76 17.14 2.34
N CYS A 261 -24.53 16.61 2.39
CA CYS A 261 -24.16 15.44 3.17
C CYS A 261 -23.87 15.76 4.65
N GLY A 262 -23.90 17.03 5.04
CA GLY A 262 -23.59 17.50 6.40
C GLY A 262 -22.10 17.69 6.67
N TYR A 263 -21.25 17.86 5.64
CA TYR A 263 -19.82 18.09 5.79
C TYR A 263 -19.42 19.49 5.32
N PRO A 264 -18.54 20.18 6.07
CA PRO A 264 -18.11 21.54 5.72
C PRO A 264 -17.11 21.57 4.56
N ASP A 265 -16.30 20.53 4.41
CA ASP A 265 -15.21 20.48 3.43
C ASP A 265 -14.87 19.04 3.00
N ARG A 266 -14.02 18.94 1.97
CA ARG A 266 -13.59 17.67 1.36
C ARG A 266 -12.83 16.78 2.34
N SER A 267 -11.97 17.37 3.17
CA SER A 267 -11.18 16.62 4.14
C SER A 267 -12.06 15.95 5.19
N THR A 268 -13.02 16.69 5.72
CA THR A 268 -13.97 16.20 6.73
C THR A 268 -14.88 15.13 6.14
N ALA A 269 -15.38 15.33 4.91
CA ALA A 269 -16.19 14.33 4.22
C ALA A 269 -15.40 13.05 3.95
N GLN A 270 -14.22 13.15 3.34
CA GLN A 270 -13.35 12.01 3.03
C GLN A 270 -12.99 11.23 4.30
N ALA A 271 -12.54 11.93 5.35
CA ALA A 271 -12.18 11.31 6.62
C ALA A 271 -13.37 10.59 7.27
N SER A 272 -14.56 11.18 7.23
CA SER A 272 -15.76 10.57 7.80
C SER A 272 -16.15 9.30 7.06
N PHE A 273 -16.29 9.35 5.72
CA PHE A 273 -16.61 8.17 4.93
C PHE A 273 -15.53 7.08 5.02
N PHE A 274 -14.26 7.46 5.00
CA PHE A 274 -13.14 6.54 5.20
C PHE A 274 -13.22 5.86 6.56
N SER A 275 -13.48 6.63 7.63
CA SER A 275 -13.62 6.10 8.99
C SER A 275 -14.79 5.11 9.09
N LYS A 276 -15.94 5.42 8.48
CA LYS A 276 -17.09 4.51 8.44
C LYS A 276 -16.76 3.20 7.72
N ALA A 277 -16.12 3.26 6.55
CA ALA A 277 -15.65 2.07 5.83
C ALA A 277 -14.63 1.27 6.66
N LYS A 278 -13.67 1.95 7.28
CA LYS A 278 -12.68 1.33 8.18
C LYS A 278 -13.36 0.58 9.33
N LEU A 279 -14.42 1.13 9.92
CA LEU A 279 -15.16 0.46 10.99
C LEU A 279 -15.80 -0.86 10.52
N PHE A 280 -16.39 -0.91 9.32
CA PHE A 280 -16.86 -2.18 8.75
C PHE A 280 -15.74 -3.22 8.62
N HIS A 281 -14.54 -2.78 8.22
CA HIS A 281 -13.38 -3.66 8.14
C HIS A 281 -12.91 -4.16 9.51
N ASP A 282 -12.77 -3.24 10.49
CA ASP A 282 -12.21 -3.50 11.81
C ASP A 282 -13.13 -4.38 12.67
N PHE A 283 -14.46 -4.23 12.55
CA PHE A 283 -15.44 -5.08 13.22
C PHE A 283 -15.73 -6.37 12.45
N HIS A 284 -15.04 -6.62 11.33
CA HIS A 284 -15.22 -7.81 10.50
C HIS A 284 -16.67 -8.02 10.07
N CYS A 285 -17.38 -6.91 9.83
CA CYS A 285 -18.74 -6.96 9.31
C CYS A 285 -18.73 -7.77 8.01
N GLN A 286 -19.55 -8.81 7.95
CA GLN A 286 -19.59 -9.68 6.77
C GLN A 286 -20.17 -8.90 5.59
N GLY A 287 -19.46 -8.98 4.48
CA GLY A 287 -19.90 -8.50 3.18
C GLY A 287 -19.39 -9.44 2.11
N ASP A 288 -19.96 -9.32 0.91
CA ASP A 288 -19.52 -10.07 -0.26
C ASP A 288 -17.97 -9.96 -0.42
N PRO A 289 -17.24 -11.07 -0.61
CA PRO A 289 -15.77 -11.06 -0.69
C PRO A 289 -15.22 -10.11 -1.73
N LEU A 290 -15.88 -9.99 -2.89
CA LEU A 290 -15.48 -9.08 -3.97
C LEU A 290 -15.65 -7.63 -3.55
N SER A 291 -16.78 -7.28 -2.94
CA SER A 291 -17.03 -5.95 -2.39
C SER A 291 -15.99 -5.55 -1.33
N MET A 292 -15.60 -6.49 -0.48
CA MET A 292 -14.56 -6.27 0.53
C MET A 292 -13.17 -6.08 -0.08
N LEU A 293 -12.85 -6.80 -1.17
CA LEU A 293 -11.62 -6.58 -1.95
C LEU A 293 -11.63 -5.20 -2.60
N GLN A 294 -12.70 -4.86 -3.34
CA GLN A 294 -12.84 -3.60 -4.06
C GLN A 294 -12.78 -2.40 -3.13
N GLY A 295 -13.52 -2.43 -2.01
CA GLY A 295 -13.47 -1.35 -1.02
C GLY A 295 -12.09 -1.23 -0.38
N SER A 296 -11.39 -2.33 -0.10
CA SER A 296 -10.01 -2.28 0.42
C SER A 296 -9.06 -1.63 -0.59
N MET A 297 -9.23 -1.91 -1.89
CA MET A 297 -8.44 -1.28 -2.94
C MET A 297 -8.71 0.22 -3.03
N ILE A 298 -9.97 0.64 -2.95
CA ILE A 298 -10.36 2.06 -2.96
C ILE A 298 -9.78 2.78 -1.74
N LEU A 299 -9.95 2.23 -0.53
CA LEU A 299 -9.41 2.82 0.70
C LEU A 299 -7.90 2.96 0.65
N GLY A 300 -7.20 1.98 0.07
CA GLY A 300 -5.76 2.13 -0.11
C GLY A 300 -5.39 3.36 -0.93
N ALA A 301 -6.19 3.75 -1.92
CA ALA A 301 -5.89 4.86 -2.83
C ALA A 301 -6.14 6.26 -2.24
N ILE A 302 -6.68 6.31 -1.01
CA ILE A 302 -7.05 7.54 -0.33
C ILE A 302 -5.90 8.02 0.55
N ILE A 303 -5.61 9.32 0.49
CA ILE A 303 -4.63 10.00 1.34
C ILE A 303 -5.37 11.04 2.17
N LEU A 304 -5.46 10.78 3.48
CA LEU A 304 -6.13 11.66 4.43
C LEU A 304 -5.26 12.88 4.78
N ASP A 305 -5.90 13.94 5.27
CA ASP A 305 -5.23 15.16 5.74
C ASP A 305 -4.52 14.98 7.10
N HIS A 306 -4.59 13.79 7.67
CA HIS A 306 -3.96 13.40 8.94
C HIS A 306 -3.35 11.99 8.84
N PRO A 307 -2.39 11.65 9.70
CA PRO A 307 -1.85 10.29 9.81
C PRO A 307 -2.95 9.28 10.11
N SER A 308 -2.84 8.09 9.51
CA SER A 308 -3.68 6.93 9.77
C SER A 308 -2.82 5.73 10.12
N ASP A 309 -3.21 4.99 11.17
CA ASP A 309 -2.63 3.70 11.52
C ASP A 309 -2.88 2.62 10.44
N ARG A 310 -3.88 2.85 9.58
CA ARG A 310 -4.20 2.07 8.38
C ARG A 310 -3.84 2.91 7.17
N ASP A 311 -2.55 2.97 6.86
CA ASP A 311 -2.01 3.67 5.71
C ASP A 311 -2.33 2.94 4.39
N PHE A 312 -1.87 3.50 3.26
CA PHE A 312 -2.07 2.91 1.94
C PHE A 312 -1.42 1.52 1.83
N GLN A 313 -0.33 1.25 2.55
CA GLN A 313 0.36 -0.04 2.54
C GLN A 313 -0.52 -1.09 3.21
N TYR A 314 -1.10 -0.80 4.38
CA TYR A 314 -2.01 -1.68 5.08
C TYR A 314 -3.15 -2.15 4.17
N TRP A 315 -3.83 -1.21 3.51
CA TRP A 315 -4.96 -1.53 2.64
C TRP A 315 -4.52 -2.29 1.38
N PHE A 316 -3.34 -1.99 0.84
CA PHE A 316 -2.78 -2.74 -0.27
C PHE A 316 -2.48 -4.20 0.10
N HIS A 317 -1.83 -4.45 1.24
CA HIS A 317 -1.59 -5.81 1.73
C HIS A 317 -2.91 -6.58 1.94
N ASN A 318 -3.92 -5.93 2.52
CA ASN A 318 -5.24 -6.53 2.70
C ASN A 318 -5.91 -6.84 1.35
N SER A 319 -5.74 -5.98 0.35
CA SER A 319 -6.28 -6.19 -1.00
C SER A 319 -5.61 -7.38 -1.68
N VAL A 320 -4.27 -7.47 -1.66
CA VAL A 320 -3.53 -8.62 -2.20
C VAL A 320 -3.95 -9.91 -1.49
N ARG A 321 -4.01 -9.91 -0.15
CA ARG A 321 -4.47 -11.07 0.63
C ARG A 321 -5.88 -11.52 0.22
N ARG A 322 -6.82 -10.59 0.05
CA ARG A 322 -8.21 -10.89 -0.36
C ARG A 322 -8.26 -11.43 -1.79
N ALA A 323 -7.53 -10.82 -2.73
CA ALA A 323 -7.44 -11.28 -4.10
C ALA A 323 -6.85 -12.71 -4.19
N SER A 324 -5.81 -13.01 -3.41
CA SER A 324 -5.24 -14.35 -3.30
C SER A 324 -6.26 -15.35 -2.73
N LYS A 325 -6.96 -14.99 -1.65
CA LYS A 325 -7.99 -15.87 -1.03
C LYS A 325 -9.14 -16.19 -1.98
N MET A 326 -9.54 -15.24 -2.82
CA MET A 326 -10.58 -15.44 -3.84
C MET A 326 -10.06 -16.18 -5.08
N GLY A 327 -8.76 -16.42 -5.18
CA GLY A 327 -8.14 -17.04 -6.34
C GLY A 327 -8.23 -16.19 -7.61
N VAL A 328 -8.29 -14.85 -7.50
CA VAL A 328 -8.44 -13.91 -8.63
C VAL A 328 -7.42 -14.19 -9.74
N GLN A 329 -6.17 -14.48 -9.37
CA GLN A 329 -5.13 -14.81 -10.35
C GLN A 329 -5.42 -16.09 -11.13
N ASN A 330 -5.76 -17.17 -10.42
CA ASN A 330 -6.11 -18.45 -11.04
C ASN A 330 -7.32 -18.31 -11.93
N ALA A 331 -8.22 -17.43 -11.53
CA ALA A 331 -9.40 -17.07 -12.27
C ALA A 331 -9.00 -16.39 -13.61
N CYS A 332 -8.09 -15.41 -13.58
CA CYS A 332 -7.57 -14.74 -14.78
C CYS A 332 -6.89 -15.68 -15.78
N LEU A 333 -6.35 -16.82 -15.34
CA LEU A 333 -5.72 -17.84 -16.18
C LEU A 333 -6.72 -18.76 -16.90
N ARG A 334 -7.98 -18.80 -16.45
CA ARG A 334 -9.06 -19.57 -17.08
C ARG A 334 -9.70 -18.68 -18.15
N ASP A 335 -9.32 -18.86 -19.41
CA ASP A 335 -9.72 -17.99 -20.54
C ASP A 335 -11.17 -18.22 -21.02
N ASP A 336 -12.12 -18.42 -20.09
CA ASP A 336 -13.51 -18.79 -20.37
C ASP A 336 -14.45 -17.58 -20.62
N GLY A 337 -13.87 -16.43 -20.99
CA GLY A 337 -14.60 -15.18 -21.28
C GLY A 337 -15.26 -14.50 -20.08
N SER A 338 -15.45 -15.21 -18.96
CA SER A 338 -16.35 -14.83 -17.86
C SER A 338 -15.70 -13.97 -16.77
N GLN A 339 -14.48 -13.46 -17.01
CA GLN A 339 -13.61 -12.92 -15.96
C GLN A 339 -12.91 -11.61 -16.31
N LYS A 340 -13.57 -10.79 -17.13
CA LYS A 340 -13.11 -9.44 -17.53
C LYS A 340 -12.77 -8.58 -16.30
N LEU A 341 -13.71 -8.50 -15.35
CA LEU A 341 -13.56 -7.74 -14.11
C LEU A 341 -12.35 -8.20 -13.28
N TYR A 342 -12.14 -9.51 -13.12
CA TYR A 342 -11.01 -10.05 -12.36
C TYR A 342 -9.66 -9.72 -13.01
N ARG A 343 -9.58 -9.73 -14.35
CA ARG A 343 -8.39 -9.26 -15.06
C ARG A 343 -8.12 -7.78 -14.82
N ARG A 344 -9.15 -6.92 -14.88
CA ARG A 344 -8.98 -5.50 -14.54
C ARG A 344 -8.53 -5.30 -13.10
N ILE A 345 -9.14 -5.98 -12.13
CA ILE A 345 -8.76 -5.95 -10.71
C ILE A 345 -7.30 -6.36 -10.52
N TRP A 346 -6.88 -7.47 -11.14
CA TRP A 346 -5.51 -7.97 -11.03
C TRP A 346 -4.50 -6.97 -11.59
N TRP A 347 -4.76 -6.43 -12.78
CA TRP A 347 -3.88 -5.45 -13.41
C TRP A 347 -3.80 -4.14 -12.61
N VAL A 348 -4.91 -3.68 -12.02
CA VAL A 348 -4.90 -2.52 -11.12
C VAL A 348 -4.06 -2.81 -9.87
N LEU A 349 -4.15 -4.01 -9.28
CA LEU A 349 -3.28 -4.42 -8.15
C LEU A 349 -1.80 -4.46 -8.55
N HIS A 350 -1.49 -4.99 -9.73
CA HIS A 350 -0.11 -5.07 -10.23
C HIS A 350 0.49 -3.69 -10.48
N ASN A 351 -0.25 -2.80 -11.19
CA ASN A 351 0.17 -1.42 -11.42
C ASN A 351 0.45 -0.70 -10.10
N ARG A 352 -0.40 -0.98 -9.10
CA ARG A 352 -0.28 -0.39 -7.78
C ARG A 352 0.94 -0.90 -6.99
N ASP A 353 1.28 -2.18 -7.09
CA ASP A 353 2.50 -2.75 -6.49
C ASP A 353 3.76 -2.04 -7.02
N ILE A 354 3.81 -1.83 -8.34
CA ILE A 354 4.90 -1.08 -8.99
C ILE A 354 4.88 0.39 -8.53
N PHE A 355 3.72 1.06 -8.54
CA PHE A 355 3.62 2.46 -8.13
C PHE A 355 4.08 2.68 -6.68
N HIS A 356 3.65 1.84 -5.74
CA HIS A 356 4.08 1.91 -4.34
C HIS A 356 5.59 1.65 -4.17
N PHE A 357 6.15 0.76 -4.99
CA PHE A 357 7.60 0.55 -5.05
C PHE A 357 8.33 1.81 -5.53
N PHE A 358 7.81 2.50 -6.54
CA PHE A 358 8.43 3.73 -7.04
C PHE A 358 8.29 4.90 -6.05
N ILE A 359 7.19 5.01 -5.32
CA ILE A 359 7.03 6.01 -4.26
C ILE A 359 8.12 5.84 -3.18
N ASN A 360 8.37 4.61 -2.76
CA ASN A 360 9.40 4.28 -1.79
C ASN A 360 10.02 2.93 -2.13
N THR A 361 11.25 3.00 -2.65
CA THR A 361 11.97 1.81 -3.16
C THR A 361 12.42 0.85 -2.06
N GLN A 362 12.23 1.22 -0.79
CA GLN A 362 12.39 0.31 0.34
C GLN A 362 11.19 -0.63 0.53
N ASN A 363 10.06 -0.35 -0.14
CA ASN A 363 8.86 -1.18 -0.04
C ASN A 363 9.08 -2.55 -0.70
N MET A 364 8.60 -3.61 -0.04
CA MET A 364 8.56 -4.93 -0.63
C MET A 364 7.47 -5.00 -1.70
N ARG A 365 7.81 -5.53 -2.88
CA ARG A 365 6.81 -5.83 -3.92
C ARG A 365 6.10 -7.14 -3.60
N LEU A 366 4.80 -7.08 -3.36
CA LEU A 366 4.00 -8.26 -2.98
C LEU A 366 3.68 -9.16 -4.17
N LEU A 367 3.64 -8.60 -5.38
CA LEU A 367 3.27 -9.29 -6.61
C LEU A 367 4.46 -9.52 -7.54
N ALA A 368 5.70 -9.33 -7.07
CA ALA A 368 6.89 -9.47 -7.90
C ALA A 368 7.07 -10.86 -8.53
N ASN A 369 6.69 -11.90 -7.78
CA ASN A 369 6.85 -13.30 -8.19
C ASN A 369 5.54 -13.91 -8.69
N ALA A 370 4.51 -13.08 -8.90
CA ALA A 370 3.23 -13.60 -9.35
C ALA A 370 3.35 -14.09 -10.81
N PRO A 371 2.78 -15.26 -11.15
CA PRO A 371 2.75 -15.75 -12.53
C PRO A 371 2.23 -14.70 -13.53
N PRO A 372 2.82 -14.64 -14.73
CA PRO A 372 2.36 -13.71 -15.76
C PRO A 372 0.93 -14.05 -16.17
N ILE A 373 0.10 -13.01 -16.33
CA ILE A 373 -1.23 -13.14 -16.92
C ILE A 373 -1.26 -12.43 -18.27
N ARG A 374 -2.24 -12.78 -19.12
CA ARG A 374 -2.35 -12.14 -20.44
C ARG A 374 -2.54 -10.61 -20.31
N PRO A 375 -1.96 -9.82 -21.24
CA PRO A 375 -2.20 -8.38 -21.29
C PRO A 375 -3.69 -8.05 -21.39
N LEU A 376 -4.04 -6.88 -20.83
CA LEU A 376 -5.39 -6.33 -20.92
C LEU A 376 -5.64 -5.82 -22.34
N THR A 377 -6.84 -6.04 -22.86
CA THR A 377 -7.29 -5.49 -24.15
C THR A 377 -8.61 -4.77 -24.00
N GLU A 378 -9.03 -3.99 -25.00
CA GLU A 378 -10.32 -3.28 -24.95
C GLU A 378 -11.52 -4.23 -24.81
N ALA A 379 -11.37 -5.50 -25.21
CA ALA A 379 -12.38 -6.54 -25.03
C ALA A 379 -12.60 -6.95 -23.57
N ASP A 380 -11.72 -6.53 -22.66
CA ASP A 380 -11.83 -6.75 -21.22
C ASP A 380 -12.75 -5.72 -20.52
N TRP A 381 -13.52 -4.93 -21.26
CA TRP A 381 -14.64 -4.14 -20.75
C TRP A 381 -15.99 -4.80 -21.04
N GLU A 382 -16.97 -4.51 -20.21
CA GLU A 382 -18.36 -4.95 -20.36
C GLU A 382 -19.04 -4.21 -21.50
N THR A 383 -20.01 -4.89 -22.13
CA THR A 383 -20.96 -4.24 -23.02
C THR A 383 -22.07 -3.66 -22.16
N GLU A 384 -22.21 -2.34 -22.16
CA GLU A 384 -23.14 -1.62 -21.28
C GLU A 384 -24.34 -1.13 -22.10
N ASP A 385 -25.55 -1.41 -21.62
CA ASP A 385 -26.76 -0.72 -22.07
C ASP A 385 -26.92 0.57 -21.26
N ILE A 386 -26.44 1.67 -21.84
CA ILE A 386 -26.30 2.96 -21.16
C ILE A 386 -27.66 3.66 -21.02
N GLU A 387 -28.64 3.32 -21.87
CA GLU A 387 -29.95 4.00 -21.88
C GLU A 387 -30.64 3.88 -20.52
N GLN A 388 -30.53 2.71 -19.89
CA GLN A 388 -31.12 2.42 -18.58
C GLN A 388 -30.54 3.28 -17.44
N TRP A 389 -29.28 3.71 -17.53
CA TRP A 389 -28.54 4.33 -16.42
C TRP A 389 -27.93 5.71 -16.74
N SER A 390 -28.38 6.34 -17.83
CA SER A 390 -27.84 7.60 -18.37
C SER A 390 -27.77 8.77 -17.37
N GLY A 391 -28.60 8.77 -16.33
CA GLY A 391 -28.56 9.79 -15.27
C GLY A 391 -27.36 9.69 -14.31
N ILE A 392 -26.76 8.51 -14.16
CA ILE A 392 -25.58 8.30 -13.30
C ILE A 392 -24.34 7.96 -14.12
N LEU A 393 -24.47 7.10 -15.13
CA LEU A 393 -23.34 6.56 -15.88
C LEU A 393 -23.13 7.29 -17.21
N SER A 394 -21.96 7.89 -17.36
CA SER A 394 -21.48 8.41 -18.64
C SER A 394 -20.92 7.28 -19.53
N PRO A 395 -21.01 7.31 -20.87
CA PRO A 395 -20.38 6.30 -21.73
C PRO A 395 -18.86 6.20 -21.52
N ILE A 396 -18.32 4.98 -21.52
CA ILE A 396 -16.86 4.78 -21.48
C ILE A 396 -16.25 5.13 -22.84
N SER A 397 -15.36 6.12 -22.88
CA SER A 397 -14.63 6.49 -24.10
C SER A 397 -13.54 5.47 -24.43
N GLN A 398 -13.09 5.43 -25.69
CA GLN A 398 -11.94 4.60 -26.06
C GLN A 398 -10.67 4.98 -25.29
N ALA A 399 -10.42 6.29 -25.12
CA ALA A 399 -9.28 6.79 -24.37
C ALA A 399 -9.26 6.28 -22.92
N GLN A 400 -10.42 6.15 -22.27
CA GLN A 400 -10.53 5.55 -20.93
C GLN A 400 -10.10 4.08 -20.91
N ARG A 401 -10.53 3.27 -21.88
CA ARG A 401 -10.12 1.86 -21.98
C ARG A 401 -8.62 1.74 -22.23
N VAL A 402 -8.11 2.52 -23.18
CA VAL A 402 -6.68 2.54 -23.54
C VAL A 402 -5.83 3.04 -22.38
N SER A 403 -6.33 3.94 -21.53
CA SER A 403 -5.61 4.46 -20.36
C SER A 403 -5.11 3.37 -19.43
N LEU A 404 -5.99 2.46 -18.98
CA LEU A 404 -5.57 1.37 -18.09
C LEU A 404 -4.59 0.42 -18.80
N ILE A 405 -4.82 0.12 -20.08
CA ILE A 405 -3.92 -0.73 -20.88
C ILE A 405 -2.51 -0.10 -20.91
N ALA A 406 -2.44 1.20 -21.19
CA ALA A 406 -1.20 1.97 -21.23
C ALA A 406 -0.49 1.97 -19.86
N GLN A 407 -1.23 2.11 -18.75
CA GLN A 407 -0.67 2.00 -17.40
C GLN A 407 -0.10 0.60 -17.11
N CYS A 408 -0.75 -0.47 -17.58
CA CYS A 408 -0.26 -1.84 -17.43
C CYS A 408 1.04 -2.08 -18.21
N GLU A 409 1.13 -1.55 -19.42
CA GLU A 409 2.36 -1.60 -20.22
C GLU A 409 3.49 -0.83 -19.53
N LEU A 410 3.20 0.38 -19.04
CA LEU A 410 4.14 1.21 -18.31
C LEU A 410 4.68 0.51 -17.06
N ALA A 411 3.79 -0.11 -16.28
CA ALA A 411 4.17 -0.88 -15.08
C ALA A 411 5.11 -2.05 -15.42
N GLN A 412 4.89 -2.75 -16.54
CA GLN A 412 5.76 -3.81 -17.01
C GLN A 412 7.13 -3.28 -17.47
N ILE A 413 7.16 -2.18 -18.25
CA ILE A 413 8.39 -1.53 -18.71
C ILE A 413 9.25 -1.16 -17.50
N PHE A 414 8.68 -0.44 -16.53
CA PHE A 414 9.42 -0.01 -15.35
C PHE A 414 9.72 -1.15 -14.38
N GLY A 415 8.86 -2.17 -14.28
CA GLY A 415 9.15 -3.40 -13.54
C GLY A 415 10.41 -4.10 -14.06
N ASN A 416 10.57 -4.16 -15.39
CA ASN A 416 11.71 -4.77 -16.08
C ASN A 416 12.98 -3.92 -16.00
N VAL A 417 12.87 -2.59 -16.09
CA VAL A 417 14.02 -1.69 -15.92
C VAL A 417 14.50 -1.75 -14.47
N MET A 418 13.57 -1.68 -13.52
CA MET A 418 13.89 -1.62 -12.11
C MET A 418 14.55 -2.89 -11.59
N SER A 419 14.19 -4.08 -12.12
CA SER A 419 14.87 -5.32 -11.74
C SER A 419 16.38 -5.30 -12.03
N VAL A 420 16.82 -4.51 -13.02
CA VAL A 420 18.25 -4.29 -13.31
C VAL A 420 18.83 -3.20 -12.42
N VAL A 421 18.12 -2.07 -12.26
CA VAL A 421 18.58 -0.93 -11.44
C VAL A 421 18.78 -1.32 -9.97
N THR A 422 17.98 -2.25 -9.44
CA THR A 422 18.11 -2.75 -8.06
C THR A 422 18.98 -4.00 -7.95
N SER A 423 19.56 -4.49 -9.04
CA SER A 423 20.49 -5.63 -8.98
C SER A 423 21.82 -5.21 -8.35
N SER A 424 22.59 -6.18 -7.85
CA SER A 424 23.87 -5.91 -7.17
C SER A 424 24.89 -5.18 -8.05
N THR A 425 24.79 -5.32 -9.37
CA THR A 425 25.69 -4.69 -10.36
C THR A 425 24.88 -4.28 -11.61
N PRO A 426 24.24 -3.10 -11.62
CA PRO A 426 23.49 -2.65 -12.79
C PRO A 426 24.42 -2.41 -13.98
N SER A 427 24.18 -3.08 -15.12
CA SER A 427 24.89 -2.82 -16.37
C SER A 427 24.28 -1.62 -17.10
N ALA A 428 25.10 -0.63 -17.44
CA ALA A 428 24.67 0.54 -18.22
C ALA A 428 24.04 0.14 -19.56
N GLU A 429 24.64 -0.84 -20.24
CA GLU A 429 24.14 -1.37 -21.52
C GLU A 429 22.76 -2.03 -21.35
N GLU A 430 22.56 -2.80 -20.28
CA GLU A 430 21.27 -3.43 -20.00
C GLU A 430 20.19 -2.41 -19.63
N ILE A 431 20.53 -1.37 -18.88
CA ILE A 431 19.62 -0.27 -18.57
C ILE A 431 19.21 0.45 -19.85
N HIS A 432 20.18 0.83 -20.68
CA HIS A 432 19.92 1.48 -21.96
C HIS A 432 19.04 0.62 -22.86
N LYS A 433 19.29 -0.70 -22.93
CA LYS A 433 18.45 -1.61 -23.72
C LYS A 433 17.02 -1.69 -23.18
N ARG A 434 16.84 -1.76 -21.86
CA ARG A 434 15.53 -1.94 -21.22
C ARG A 434 14.69 -0.67 -21.17
N ILE A 435 15.29 0.52 -21.32
CA ILE A 435 14.54 1.78 -21.37
C ILE A 435 14.02 2.13 -22.77
N LEU A 436 14.59 1.58 -23.85
CA LEU A 436 14.12 1.85 -25.23
C LEU A 436 12.60 1.65 -25.43
N PRO A 437 11.95 0.60 -24.87
CA PRO A 437 10.50 0.44 -24.96
C PRO A 437 9.70 1.60 -24.36
N LEU A 438 10.26 2.33 -23.38
CA LEU A 438 9.60 3.50 -22.76
C LEU A 438 9.45 4.63 -23.77
N ASP A 439 10.51 4.93 -24.51
CA ASP A 439 10.51 6.04 -25.49
C ASP A 439 9.57 5.71 -26.66
N ALA A 440 9.59 4.47 -27.15
CA ALA A 440 8.64 3.98 -28.16
C ALA A 440 7.19 3.99 -27.66
N TRP A 441 6.97 3.63 -26.39
CA TRP A 441 5.64 3.67 -25.78
C TRP A 441 5.09 5.09 -25.74
N ARG A 442 5.90 6.08 -25.31
CA ARG A 442 5.50 7.49 -25.25
C ARG A 442 5.12 8.06 -26.62
N THR A 443 5.89 7.76 -27.66
CA THR A 443 5.60 8.26 -29.01
C THR A 443 4.36 7.63 -29.63
N SER A 444 4.06 6.37 -29.28
CA SER A 444 2.87 5.67 -29.77
C SER A 444 1.55 6.08 -29.09
N LEU A 445 1.64 6.67 -27.89
CA LEU A 445 0.48 6.86 -27.02
C LEU A 445 -0.60 7.82 -27.60
N PRO A 446 -0.26 8.97 -28.23
CA PRO A 446 -1.26 9.86 -28.81
C PRO A 446 -2.14 9.20 -29.88
N ASP A 447 -1.52 8.41 -30.76
CA ASP A 447 -2.23 7.72 -31.85
C ASP A 447 -3.15 6.62 -31.29
N ARG A 448 -2.67 5.86 -30.30
CA ARG A 448 -3.45 4.81 -29.63
C ARG A 448 -4.65 5.35 -28.87
N MET A 449 -4.53 6.55 -28.30
CA MET A 449 -5.62 7.24 -27.60
C MET A 449 -6.49 8.10 -28.54
N GLN A 450 -6.22 8.09 -29.85
CA GLN A 450 -6.97 8.82 -30.88
C GLN A 450 -7.13 10.33 -30.59
N LEU A 451 -6.09 10.97 -30.07
CA LEU A 451 -6.14 12.38 -29.66
C LEU A 451 -6.27 13.38 -30.83
N MET A 452 -6.28 12.90 -32.07
CA MET A 452 -6.34 13.73 -33.28
C MET A 452 -7.76 14.15 -33.71
N ALA A 453 -8.82 13.60 -33.10
CA ALA A 453 -10.21 13.89 -33.46
C ALA A 453 -10.97 14.58 -32.31
N SER A 454 -11.05 15.91 -32.37
CA SER A 454 -11.91 16.78 -31.55
C SER A 454 -11.60 16.86 -30.04
N PHE A 455 -11.86 18.06 -29.50
CA PHE A 455 -11.39 18.54 -28.20
C PHE A 455 -11.95 17.75 -26.99
N ALA A 456 -11.05 17.53 -26.02
CA ALA A 456 -11.24 17.58 -24.56
C ALA A 456 -11.39 16.30 -23.71
N ASP A 457 -11.94 15.18 -24.17
CA ASP A 457 -12.17 14.04 -23.24
C ASP A 457 -10.98 13.08 -23.08
N GLY A 458 -10.19 12.85 -24.13
CA GLY A 458 -9.04 11.92 -24.09
C GLY A 458 -7.76 12.49 -23.46
N GLU A 459 -7.66 13.82 -23.41
CA GLU A 459 -6.42 14.52 -23.06
C GLU A 459 -5.97 14.25 -21.62
N ILE A 460 -6.91 14.15 -20.68
CA ILE A 460 -6.63 13.92 -19.26
C ILE A 460 -5.93 12.57 -19.05
N TYR A 461 -6.39 11.52 -19.74
CA TYR A 461 -5.82 10.17 -19.63
C TYR A 461 -4.40 10.10 -20.20
N HIS A 462 -4.18 10.77 -21.33
CA HIS A 462 -2.86 10.90 -21.93
C HIS A 462 -1.89 11.64 -21.01
N LEU A 463 -2.30 12.78 -20.47
CA LEU A 463 -1.47 13.57 -19.54
C LEU A 463 -1.14 12.78 -18.27
N GLU A 464 -2.09 12.01 -17.73
CA GLU A 464 -1.84 11.18 -16.55
C GLU A 464 -0.85 10.03 -16.82
N ALA A 465 -0.99 9.36 -17.96
CA ALA A 465 -0.07 8.30 -18.37
C ALA A 465 1.36 8.83 -18.57
N LEU A 466 1.51 9.98 -19.24
CA LEU A 466 2.80 10.64 -19.38
C LEU A 466 3.38 11.09 -18.03
N THR A 467 2.56 11.67 -17.17
CA THR A 467 2.96 12.13 -15.83
C THR A 467 3.52 10.98 -15.00
N THR A 468 2.82 9.84 -14.97
CA THR A 468 3.30 8.64 -14.28
C THR A 468 4.62 8.15 -14.88
N SER A 469 4.74 8.16 -16.22
CA SER A 469 5.97 7.72 -16.90
C SER A 469 7.19 8.57 -16.54
N TYR A 470 7.07 9.90 -16.58
CA TYR A 470 8.18 10.81 -16.28
C TYR A 470 8.50 10.84 -14.79
N ARG A 471 7.50 10.66 -13.91
CA ARG A 471 7.74 10.48 -12.47
C ARG A 471 8.59 9.25 -12.20
N PHE A 472 8.24 8.11 -12.80
CA PHE A 472 9.01 6.88 -12.64
C PHE A 472 10.43 7.02 -13.18
N GLU A 473 10.60 7.69 -14.32
CA GLU A 473 11.93 8.00 -14.86
C GLU A 473 12.74 8.90 -13.93
N CYS A 474 12.15 9.95 -13.37
CA CYS A 474 12.83 10.83 -12.39
C CYS A 474 13.35 10.05 -11.18
N ILE A 475 12.51 9.15 -10.63
CA ILE A 475 12.87 8.31 -9.48
C ILE A 475 14.01 7.36 -9.83
N MET A 476 13.90 6.67 -10.96
CA MET A 476 14.95 5.76 -11.46
C MET A 476 16.27 6.50 -11.67
N CYS A 477 16.26 7.65 -12.38
CA CYS A 477 17.47 8.44 -12.60
C CYS A 477 18.07 8.96 -11.27
N ARG A 478 17.23 9.33 -10.30
CA ARG A 478 17.67 9.72 -8.96
C ARG A 478 18.37 8.57 -8.22
N LEU A 479 17.87 7.33 -8.34
CA LEU A 479 18.51 6.14 -7.75
C LEU A 479 19.89 5.88 -8.37
N LEU A 480 19.99 5.96 -9.70
CA LEU A 480 21.25 5.76 -10.41
C LEU A 480 22.28 6.84 -10.04
N ARG A 481 21.85 8.09 -9.88
CA ARG A 481 22.73 9.22 -9.52
C ARG A 481 23.25 9.18 -8.08
N ARG A 482 22.41 8.76 -7.14
CA ARG A 482 22.72 8.77 -5.69
C ARG A 482 23.52 7.57 -5.20
N GLY A 483 23.80 6.60 -6.09
CA GLY A 483 24.84 5.59 -5.83
C GLY A 483 24.57 4.71 -4.61
N ARG A 484 23.32 4.27 -4.38
CA ARG A 484 23.05 3.21 -3.38
C ARG A 484 23.87 1.94 -3.63
N TRP A 485 24.33 1.77 -4.86
CA TRP A 485 25.17 0.68 -5.34
C TRP A 485 26.49 1.32 -5.78
N GLN A 486 27.62 0.84 -5.24
CA GLN A 486 28.97 1.34 -5.52
C GLN A 486 29.29 1.21 -7.02
N MET A 487 28.84 2.17 -7.83
CA MET A 487 29.07 2.19 -9.27
C MET A 487 30.13 3.23 -9.59
N SER A 488 31.19 2.78 -10.26
CA SER A 488 32.33 3.61 -10.69
C SER A 488 32.19 4.16 -12.11
N ASP A 489 31.06 3.94 -12.80
CA ASP A 489 30.85 4.37 -14.18
C ASP A 489 30.29 5.80 -14.26
N GLY A 490 31.17 6.76 -14.56
CA GLY A 490 30.81 8.16 -14.75
C GLY A 490 29.84 8.39 -15.92
N GLY A 491 29.89 7.57 -16.97
CA GLY A 491 29.05 7.72 -18.16
C GLY A 491 27.57 7.49 -17.86
N LEU A 492 27.25 6.44 -17.09
CA LEU A 492 25.88 6.15 -16.68
C LEU A 492 25.29 7.26 -15.79
N ARG A 493 26.10 7.84 -14.90
CA ARG A 493 25.66 8.94 -14.02
C ARG A 493 25.34 10.20 -14.81
N GLU A 494 26.17 10.56 -15.79
CA GLU A 494 25.93 11.68 -16.69
C GLU A 494 24.68 11.46 -17.55
N TRP A 495 24.52 10.26 -18.12
CA TRP A 495 23.32 9.89 -18.86
C TRP A 495 22.06 10.00 -18.01
N ALA A 496 22.10 9.47 -16.78
CA ALA A 496 20.97 9.54 -15.84
C ALA A 496 20.65 10.99 -15.45
N GLN A 497 21.67 11.85 -15.29
CA GLN A 497 21.48 13.28 -15.05
C GLN A 497 20.75 13.96 -16.21
N GLN A 498 21.16 13.67 -17.44
CA GLN A 498 20.55 14.27 -18.62
C GLN A 498 19.08 13.86 -18.77
N ARG A 499 18.77 12.56 -18.62
CA ARG A 499 17.39 12.06 -18.66
C ARG A 499 16.54 12.60 -17.51
N PHE A 500 17.11 12.72 -16.31
CA PHE A 500 16.43 13.35 -15.16
C PHE A 500 15.98 14.79 -15.47
N ARG A 501 16.86 15.61 -16.03
CA ARG A 501 16.54 17.00 -16.38
C ARG A 501 15.45 17.07 -17.46
N SER A 502 15.53 16.21 -18.47
CA SER A 502 14.50 16.12 -19.51
C SER A 502 13.15 15.71 -18.93
N ALA A 503 13.11 14.69 -18.05
CA ALA A 503 11.87 14.22 -17.44
C ALA A 503 11.23 15.28 -16.54
N ILE A 504 12.02 16.05 -15.77
CA ILE A 504 11.51 17.18 -14.98
C ILE A 504 10.90 18.26 -15.88
N PHE A 505 11.57 18.60 -16.98
CA PHE A 505 11.08 19.60 -17.93
C PHE A 505 9.74 19.20 -18.56
N GLU A 506 9.60 17.92 -18.92
CA GLU A 506 8.34 17.37 -19.44
C GLU A 506 7.23 17.40 -18.39
N LEU A 507 7.53 17.06 -17.12
CA LEU A 507 6.58 17.20 -16.01
C LEU A 507 6.13 18.65 -15.81
N ASP A 508 7.05 19.61 -15.82
CA ASP A 508 6.73 21.04 -15.74
C ASP A 508 5.79 21.48 -16.87
N THR A 509 6.03 20.98 -18.09
CA THR A 509 5.21 21.29 -19.26
C THR A 509 3.80 20.71 -19.13
N ILE A 510 3.68 19.46 -18.66
CA ILE A 510 2.39 18.82 -18.40
C ILE A 510 1.61 19.57 -17.31
N VAL A 511 2.26 19.90 -16.18
CA VAL A 511 1.62 20.65 -15.09
C VAL A 511 1.11 22.01 -15.57
N LYS A 512 1.93 22.76 -16.34
CA LYS A 512 1.49 24.04 -16.93
C LYS A 512 0.28 23.87 -17.84
N ARG A 513 0.27 22.86 -18.71
CA ARG A 513 -0.86 22.57 -19.61
C ARG A 513 -2.14 22.27 -18.83
N VAL A 514 -2.05 21.45 -17.78
CA VAL A 514 -3.17 21.12 -16.89
C VAL A 514 -3.70 22.36 -16.17
N MET A 515 -2.82 23.23 -15.68
CA MET A 515 -3.21 24.48 -15.02
C MET A 515 -3.89 25.45 -15.97
N ILE A 516 -3.36 25.65 -17.18
CA ILE A 516 -3.93 26.54 -18.21
C ILE A 516 -5.32 26.07 -18.63
N ASN A 517 -5.51 24.76 -18.76
CA ASN A 517 -6.80 24.18 -19.16
C ASN A 517 -7.78 24.01 -17.99
N ASN A 518 -7.38 24.35 -16.75
CA ASN A 518 -8.16 24.18 -15.52
C ASN A 518 -8.72 22.74 -15.34
N THR A 519 -7.91 21.73 -15.69
CA THR A 519 -8.30 20.31 -15.60
C THR A 519 -7.72 19.60 -14.38
N ILE A 520 -6.96 20.31 -13.53
CA ILE A 520 -6.25 19.75 -12.38
C ILE A 520 -7.17 19.00 -11.40
N GLN A 521 -8.39 19.51 -11.20
CA GLN A 521 -9.38 18.93 -10.29
C GLN A 521 -9.99 17.62 -10.80
N LYS A 522 -9.83 17.32 -12.10
CA LYS A 522 -10.33 16.08 -12.72
C LYS A 522 -9.29 14.96 -12.72
N LEU A 523 -8.04 15.26 -12.36
CA LEU A 523 -6.94 14.32 -12.38
C LEU A 523 -6.89 13.50 -11.09
N PRO A 524 -6.41 12.25 -11.16
CA PRO A 524 -6.41 11.35 -10.02
C PRO A 524 -5.38 11.77 -8.95
N THR A 525 -5.50 11.19 -7.76
CA THR A 525 -4.55 11.37 -6.66
C THR A 525 -3.10 11.09 -7.09
N THR A 526 -2.86 10.17 -8.02
CA THR A 526 -1.53 9.88 -8.59
C THR A 526 -0.91 11.09 -9.28
N PHE A 527 -1.68 11.88 -10.02
CA PHE A 527 -1.25 13.17 -10.57
C PHE A 527 -0.90 14.16 -9.47
N ILE A 528 -1.82 14.35 -8.52
CA ILE A 528 -1.70 15.31 -7.42
C ILE A 528 -0.41 15.07 -6.62
N THR A 529 -0.15 13.81 -6.27
CA THR A 529 1.08 13.42 -5.57
C THR A 529 2.35 13.53 -6.43
N THR A 530 2.21 13.60 -7.76
CA THR A 530 3.33 13.88 -8.66
C THR A 530 3.72 15.35 -8.61
N ILE A 531 2.77 16.27 -8.45
CA ILE A 531 3.07 17.70 -8.26
C ILE A 531 3.89 17.92 -6.98
N THR A 532 3.52 17.26 -5.87
CA THR A 532 4.31 17.32 -4.63
C THR A 532 5.70 16.72 -4.79
N ALA A 533 5.83 15.60 -5.52
CA ALA A 533 7.14 15.02 -5.82
C ALA A 533 7.98 15.94 -6.71
N LEU A 534 7.38 16.57 -7.72
CA LEU A 534 8.03 17.52 -8.61
C LEU A 534 8.57 18.74 -7.84
N LEU A 535 7.80 19.28 -6.88
CA LEU A 535 8.28 20.34 -6.00
C LEU A 535 9.51 19.92 -5.20
N ALA A 536 9.50 18.70 -4.63
CA ALA A 536 10.66 18.17 -3.92
C ALA A 536 11.89 18.01 -4.82
N LEU A 537 11.69 17.57 -6.07
CA LEU A 537 12.76 17.46 -7.07
C LEU A 537 13.33 18.84 -7.46
N HIS A 538 12.48 19.85 -7.59
CA HIS A 538 12.93 21.23 -7.86
C HIS A 538 13.70 21.84 -6.70
N ILE A 539 13.27 21.59 -5.46
CA ILE A 539 14.00 21.99 -4.25
C ILE A 539 15.39 21.33 -4.23
N GLU A 540 15.45 20.02 -4.50
CA GLU A 540 16.73 19.30 -4.62
C GLU A 540 17.63 19.92 -5.69
N SER A 541 17.12 20.14 -6.90
CA SER A 541 17.88 20.76 -7.99
C SER A 541 18.31 22.20 -7.70
N ALA A 542 17.53 22.96 -6.93
CA ALA A 542 17.89 24.33 -6.53
C ALA A 542 19.01 24.36 -5.47
N LEU A 543 19.11 23.32 -4.65
CA LEU A 543 20.07 23.21 -3.55
C LEU A 543 21.34 22.41 -3.92
N ASP A 544 21.32 21.64 -5.00
CA ASP A 544 22.47 20.84 -5.44
C ASP A 544 23.65 21.72 -5.87
N ALA A 545 24.73 21.70 -5.10
CA ALA A 545 25.94 22.49 -5.39
C ALA A 545 26.70 21.99 -6.62
N ALA A 546 26.48 20.76 -7.07
CA ALA A 546 27.07 20.22 -8.30
C ALA A 546 26.37 20.77 -9.56
N GLU A 547 25.19 21.39 -9.43
CA GLU A 547 24.45 21.95 -10.55
C GLU A 547 24.92 23.35 -10.96
N SER A 548 24.77 23.65 -12.26
CA SER A 548 25.13 24.96 -12.79
C SER A 548 24.27 26.08 -12.20
N SER A 549 24.78 27.32 -12.19
CA SER A 549 24.02 28.49 -11.72
C SER A 549 22.71 28.70 -12.49
N LEU A 550 22.71 28.42 -13.79
CA LEU A 550 21.53 28.48 -14.65
C LEU A 550 20.48 27.46 -14.20
N ILE A 551 20.87 26.19 -14.01
CA ILE A 551 19.96 25.11 -13.62
C ILE A 551 19.35 25.38 -12.25
N ARG A 552 20.16 25.81 -11.26
CA ARG A 552 19.64 26.20 -9.95
C ARG A 552 18.66 27.37 -10.02
N SER A 553 18.90 28.34 -10.90
CA SER A 553 18.00 29.48 -11.08
C SER A 553 16.69 29.07 -11.76
N MET A 554 16.74 28.20 -12.77
CA MET A 554 15.55 27.63 -13.40
C MET A 554 14.72 26.81 -12.40
N ALA A 555 15.37 25.98 -11.58
CA ALA A 555 14.69 25.20 -10.54
C ALA A 555 13.95 26.09 -9.53
N ARG A 556 14.54 27.24 -9.12
CA ARG A 556 13.86 28.23 -8.26
C ARG A 556 12.60 28.83 -8.91
N ILE A 557 12.65 29.11 -10.21
CA ILE A 557 11.47 29.57 -10.96
C ILE A 557 10.41 28.46 -11.00
N SER A 558 10.82 27.21 -11.26
CA SER A 558 9.89 26.08 -11.27
C SER A 558 9.27 25.82 -9.90
N VAL A 559 10.01 25.99 -8.78
CA VAL A 559 9.45 25.94 -7.41
C VAL A 559 8.23 26.88 -7.29
N GLN A 560 8.33 28.12 -7.78
CA GLN A 560 7.23 29.08 -7.72
C GLN A 560 6.02 28.61 -8.53
N HIS A 561 6.24 28.13 -9.76
CA HIS A 561 5.17 27.60 -10.60
C HIS A 561 4.50 26.36 -10.01
N THR A 562 5.27 25.42 -9.45
CA THR A 562 4.73 24.20 -8.83
C THR A 562 3.94 24.54 -7.57
N MET A 563 4.36 25.54 -6.78
CA MET A 563 3.57 26.04 -5.64
C MET A 563 2.22 26.64 -6.07
N LEU A 564 2.17 27.36 -7.20
CA LEU A 564 0.90 27.84 -7.75
C LEU A 564 -0.01 26.67 -8.17
N ALA A 565 0.54 25.59 -8.71
CA ALA A 565 -0.21 24.38 -9.03
C ALA A 565 -0.82 23.74 -7.78
N LEU A 566 -0.04 23.64 -6.68
CA LEU A 566 -0.50 23.10 -5.41
C LEU A 566 -1.58 23.97 -4.75
N ASP A 567 -1.49 25.29 -4.88
CA ASP A 567 -2.48 26.20 -4.29
C ASP A 567 -3.87 26.06 -4.95
N GLN A 568 -3.94 25.77 -6.25
CA GLN A 568 -5.21 25.49 -6.96
C GLN A 568 -5.96 24.26 -6.42
N ILE A 569 -5.27 23.36 -5.72
CA ILE A 569 -5.80 22.13 -5.14
C ILE A 569 -5.53 22.03 -3.63
N ARG A 570 -5.37 23.18 -2.94
CA ARG A 570 -5.02 23.21 -1.50
C ARG A 570 -6.09 22.59 -0.62
N ASP A 571 -7.33 22.53 -1.09
CA ASP A 571 -8.48 21.90 -0.43
C ASP A 571 -8.45 20.37 -0.52
N THR A 572 -7.58 19.80 -1.37
CA THR A 572 -7.35 18.36 -1.44
C THR A 572 -6.67 17.89 -0.15
N PRO A 573 -7.20 16.88 0.55
CA PRO A 573 -6.68 16.42 1.85
C PRO A 573 -5.18 16.08 1.84
N ALA A 574 -4.71 15.41 0.79
CA ALA A 574 -3.29 15.10 0.59
C ALA A 574 -2.40 16.35 0.55
N ILE A 575 -2.87 17.42 -0.11
CA ILE A 575 -2.13 18.68 -0.24
C ILE A 575 -2.21 19.48 1.05
N LYS A 576 -3.39 19.55 1.68
CA LYS A 576 -3.56 20.18 2.99
C LYS A 576 -2.59 19.63 4.04
N ARG A 577 -2.28 18.33 3.98
CA ARG A 577 -1.28 17.67 4.83
C ARG A 577 0.16 17.98 4.43
N ALA A 578 0.47 18.01 3.14
CA ALA A 578 1.85 18.16 2.66
C ALA A 578 2.32 19.63 2.57
N LEU A 579 1.41 20.58 2.31
CA LEU A 579 1.75 21.98 2.01
C LEU A 579 2.52 22.67 3.15
N PRO A 580 2.13 22.54 4.45
CA PRO A 580 2.88 23.17 5.53
C PRO A 580 4.34 22.70 5.61
N ALA A 581 4.60 21.43 5.27
CA ALA A 581 5.94 20.88 5.25
C ALA A 581 6.81 21.54 4.17
N PHE A 582 6.25 21.71 2.98
CA PHE A 582 6.94 22.41 1.90
C PHE A 582 7.17 23.89 2.22
N GLU A 583 6.20 24.59 2.79
CA GLU A 583 6.35 26.00 3.20
C GLU A 583 7.50 26.19 4.21
N ILE A 584 7.63 25.28 5.18
CA ILE A 584 8.75 25.30 6.14
C ILE A 584 10.10 25.07 5.43
N VAL A 585 10.18 24.06 4.56
CA VAL A 585 11.42 23.78 3.82
C VAL A 585 11.81 24.95 2.92
N LEU A 586 10.84 25.53 2.22
CA LEU A 586 11.05 26.65 1.31
C LEU A 586 11.49 27.93 2.02
N SER A 587 10.88 28.24 3.16
CA SER A 587 11.25 29.40 3.99
C SER A 587 12.64 29.24 4.59
N LYS A 588 12.97 28.08 5.19
CA LYS A 588 14.31 27.79 5.73
C LYS A 588 15.41 27.94 4.68
N ASN A 589 15.14 27.54 3.44
CA ASN A 589 16.11 27.59 2.35
C ASN A 589 16.04 28.86 1.49
N LYS A 590 15.18 29.84 1.84
CA LYS A 590 14.97 31.09 1.08
C LYS A 590 14.65 30.85 -0.40
N LEU A 591 13.92 29.76 -0.69
CA LEU A 591 13.54 29.36 -2.06
C LEU A 591 12.17 29.89 -2.48
N TYR A 592 11.39 30.40 -1.53
CA TYR A 592 10.07 30.97 -1.78
C TYR A 592 9.95 32.28 -0.98
N PRO A 593 9.42 33.35 -1.59
CA PRO A 593 9.15 34.57 -0.83
C PRO A 593 8.10 34.25 0.24
N THR A 594 8.41 34.51 1.51
CA THR A 594 7.41 34.52 2.57
C THR A 594 6.28 35.44 2.15
N SER A 595 5.05 34.92 2.12
CA SER A 595 3.87 35.69 1.77
C SER A 595 3.78 36.94 2.64
N SER A 596 3.20 37.99 2.05
CA SER A 596 3.04 39.34 2.57
C SER A 596 2.14 39.47 3.81
N SER A 597 1.93 38.39 4.57
CA SER A 597 1.20 38.36 5.85
C SER A 597 2.11 38.58 7.06
N ASP A 598 3.42 38.37 6.94
CA ASP A 598 4.37 38.59 8.04
C ASP A 598 4.95 40.02 8.07
N THR A 599 4.70 40.81 7.02
CA THR A 599 5.12 42.22 6.98
C THR A 599 4.37 43.07 8.01
N GLU A 600 3.21 42.62 8.51
CA GLU A 600 2.53 43.29 9.61
C GLU A 600 3.12 42.91 10.98
N GLN A 601 3.62 41.69 11.19
CA GLN A 601 4.21 41.31 12.48
C GLN A 601 5.66 41.78 12.66
N ILE A 602 6.43 41.88 11.57
CA ILE A 602 7.82 42.39 11.62
C ILE A 602 7.84 43.92 11.82
N ASN A 603 6.86 44.64 11.26
CA ASN A 603 6.73 46.08 11.49
C ASN A 603 6.27 46.41 12.93
N THR A 604 5.52 45.52 13.60
CA THR A 604 5.17 45.72 15.02
C THR A 604 6.35 45.44 15.96
N MET A 605 7.30 44.57 15.59
CA MET A 605 8.52 44.36 16.39
C MET A 605 9.60 45.44 16.16
N GLN A 606 9.64 46.06 14.98
CA GLN A 606 10.54 47.20 14.70
C GLN A 606 10.02 48.54 15.23
N ALA A 607 8.71 48.67 15.48
CA ALA A 607 8.13 49.86 16.10
C ALA A 607 8.29 49.91 17.64
N ILE A 608 8.63 48.80 18.29
CA ILE A 608 8.79 48.73 19.77
C ILE A 608 10.26 48.93 20.20
N SER A 609 11.21 49.01 19.26
CA SER A 609 12.65 49.10 19.56
C SER A 609 13.30 50.44 19.19
N GLN A 610 12.51 51.48 18.85
CA GLN A 610 13.01 52.83 18.54
C GLN A 610 12.74 53.88 19.62
N ASP A 611 12.70 53.48 20.90
CA ASP A 611 12.67 54.46 21.99
C ASP A 611 13.59 54.04 23.13
N GLN A 612 14.90 54.24 22.94
CA GLN A 612 15.84 54.57 24.02
C GLN A 612 17.17 55.09 23.47
N THR A 613 17.45 56.33 23.86
CA THR A 613 18.61 57.17 23.54
C THR A 613 19.88 56.78 24.31
N LEU A 614 21.03 56.91 23.61
CA LEU A 614 22.34 57.41 24.08
C LEU A 614 23.09 56.69 25.22
N SER A 615 24.26 56.09 24.91
CA SER A 615 25.59 56.49 25.44
C SER A 615 26.72 55.50 25.06
N ASP A 616 27.85 56.06 24.62
CA ASP A 616 29.25 55.60 24.64
C ASP A 616 29.73 54.27 23.98
N GLY A 617 30.41 54.46 22.84
CA GLY A 617 31.85 54.21 22.65
C GLY A 617 32.46 52.85 23.02
N HIS A 618 32.84 52.05 22.01
CA HIS A 618 34.24 51.66 21.78
C HIS A 618 34.42 50.90 20.44
N ILE A 619 35.46 51.30 19.72
CA ILE A 619 35.97 50.72 18.47
C ILE A 619 36.73 49.42 18.78
N LEU A 620 36.56 48.36 17.98
CA LEU A 620 37.62 47.42 17.56
C LEU A 620 37.18 46.51 16.39
N GLN A 621 38.11 46.33 15.44
CA GLN A 621 38.04 45.60 14.17
C GLN A 621 38.14 44.05 14.32
N PRO A 622 37.88 43.27 13.25
CA PRO A 622 37.62 41.83 13.31
C PRO A 622 38.90 40.99 13.34
N ALA A 623 38.91 39.94 14.17
CA ALA A 623 39.93 38.90 14.14
C ALA A 623 39.50 37.76 13.21
N GLN A 624 40.30 37.54 12.16
CA GLN A 624 40.32 36.31 11.38
C GLN A 624 40.79 35.15 12.27
N ALA A 625 40.09 34.02 12.19
CA ALA A 625 40.61 32.75 12.68
C ALA A 625 40.31 31.66 11.63
N ASP A 626 41.36 31.26 10.92
CA ASP A 626 41.47 29.96 10.26
C ASP A 626 41.23 28.85 11.30
N MET A 627 40.39 27.86 10.97
CA MET A 627 40.56 26.49 11.48
C MET A 627 39.70 25.48 10.70
N THR A 628 40.37 24.73 9.83
CA THR A 628 40.26 23.27 9.57
C THR A 628 38.90 22.56 9.71
N LEU A 629 38.40 22.07 8.57
CA LEU A 629 37.33 21.07 8.38
C LEU A 629 37.55 19.76 9.15
N PRO A 630 36.47 19.18 9.70
CA PRO A 630 36.32 17.74 9.80
C PRO A 630 35.40 17.20 8.68
N GLN A 631 35.88 16.14 8.02
CA GLN A 631 35.07 15.24 7.22
C GLN A 631 34.11 14.44 8.11
N ASP A 632 33.07 13.90 7.47
CA ASP A 632 32.09 12.93 7.94
C ASP A 632 30.83 13.50 8.59
N ASP A 633 29.79 13.70 7.76
CA ASP A 633 28.45 13.18 8.03
C ASP A 633 27.61 13.08 6.75
N GLN A 634 27.58 11.88 6.16
CA GLN A 634 26.77 11.52 4.97
C GLN A 634 25.51 10.70 5.31
N SER A 635 25.12 10.60 6.58
CA SER A 635 24.08 9.63 7.01
C SER A 635 22.64 10.09 6.76
N PHE A 636 22.35 11.39 6.67
CA PHE A 636 20.97 11.92 6.66
C PHE A 636 20.34 12.13 5.26
N LEU A 637 21.11 12.15 4.18
CA LEU A 637 20.60 12.36 2.81
C LEU A 637 20.05 11.08 2.12
N TYR A 638 20.07 9.95 2.83
CA TYR A 638 19.63 8.63 2.33
C TYR A 638 18.11 8.35 2.43
N GLY A 639 17.32 9.27 2.99
CA GLY A 639 15.86 9.15 3.05
C GLY A 639 15.16 9.48 1.73
N ASP A 640 14.43 8.52 1.16
CA ASP A 640 13.57 8.72 -0.03
C ASP A 640 12.42 9.70 0.32
N PHE A 641 12.57 10.96 -0.08
CA PHE A 641 11.68 12.11 0.21
C PHE A 641 10.26 12.04 -0.43
N ILE A 642 9.88 10.90 -1.01
CA ILE A 642 8.80 10.82 -2.01
C ILE A 642 7.51 10.15 -1.48
N GLY A 643 7.56 9.54 -0.29
CA GLY A 643 6.39 8.92 0.36
C GLY A 643 5.73 9.84 1.39
N PHE A 644 4.39 9.83 1.47
CA PHE A 644 3.64 10.49 2.56
C PHE A 644 3.98 9.90 3.95
N ASP A 645 4.51 8.67 4.01
CA ASP A 645 5.04 8.04 5.25
C ASP A 645 6.21 8.84 5.86
N PHE A 646 6.89 9.68 5.07
CA PHE A 646 7.93 10.59 5.56
C PHE A 646 7.35 11.69 6.46
N LEU A 647 6.15 12.20 6.15
CA LEU A 647 5.49 13.25 6.93
C LEU A 647 5.14 12.76 8.34
N ASP A 648 4.89 11.45 8.51
CA ASP A 648 4.54 10.86 9.82
C ASP A 648 5.76 10.58 10.71
N ARG A 649 6.96 10.50 10.13
CA ARG A 649 8.22 10.33 10.87
C ARG A 649 8.89 11.66 11.23
N TRP A 650 8.29 12.79 10.85
CA TRP A 650 8.91 14.09 10.92
C TRP A 650 8.78 14.69 12.34
N GLN A 651 9.78 14.46 13.19
CA GLN A 651 9.94 15.19 14.45
C GLN A 651 10.69 16.51 14.18
N MET A 652 10.00 17.64 14.40
CA MET A 652 10.40 18.98 13.92
C MET A 652 11.63 19.63 14.60
N GLU A 653 12.37 18.91 15.45
CA GLU A 653 13.44 19.51 16.29
C GLU A 653 14.88 19.15 15.88
N GLN A 654 15.10 18.29 14.87
CA GLN A 654 16.46 17.83 14.51
C GLN A 654 16.73 17.88 13.00
N LEU A 655 16.83 19.07 12.42
CA LEU A 655 17.26 19.23 11.03
C LEU A 655 18.30 20.33 10.93
N ASP A 656 19.55 19.96 11.20
CA ASP A 656 20.71 20.67 10.67
C ASP A 656 21.03 20.08 9.29
N PHE A 657 20.82 20.88 8.24
CA PHE A 657 21.12 20.50 6.84
C PHE A 657 22.43 21.11 6.37
N THR A 658 23.18 21.74 7.27
CA THR A 658 24.60 21.97 7.07
C THR A 658 25.30 20.74 7.66
N GLY A 659 25.98 19.94 6.85
CA GLY A 659 26.64 18.74 7.37
C GLY A 659 27.57 19.13 8.52
N ILE A 660 27.18 18.74 9.74
CA ILE A 660 27.93 18.53 11.00
C ILE A 660 26.89 17.98 11.99
N TYR A 661 26.95 16.68 12.33
CA TYR A 661 26.81 16.07 13.68
C TYR A 661 26.40 14.59 13.69
#